data_AF-A0A9W9UQN2-F1
#
_entry.id   AF-A0A9W9UQN2-F1
#
_cell.length_a   1.000
_cell.length_b   1.000
_cell.length_c   1.000
_cell.angle_alpha   90.00
_cell.angle_beta   90.00
_cell.angle_gamma   90.00
#
_symmetry.space_group_name_H-M   'P 1'
#
loop_
_entity.id
_entity.type
_entity.pdbx_description
1 polymer ?
#
loop_
_entity_poly.entity_id
_entity_poly.type
_entity_poly.pdbx_seq_one_letter_code
_entity_poly.pdbx_strand_id
1 'polypeptide(L)'
;MTDEKHPKNDPYDPSGIPDFDRDFIKPDELDRFERALNAPEASPLVAINDWRPINQRVRKNRGRRKNPKRSKDETREGVLYTVLKWPFLFTVFAWITLLGFGYVLIRVYIFLYEQWVTWRGKRERLRRELSAQKNYPDWLKAAQALDVHLGTEKWKQTDEYAYYDHLTITKVVAQLKKVRGDAEWEKENGQIPSNEVSAVEELRALLEACVKNNFAGVENPRIYSETYSGTKELVQQYIEEVHACIQIVLENKEIDKESKYQLFKHLDTNFGRTALCLSGGATFAYYHFGVVKALLDNDVLPEIITGTSGGALVAGLVATRTDEELKQLLVPALAHRIRACHEGLATWIHRWWRTGARFDTVDWARQCGWFCRGSTTFREAYERTGRILNVTCVPSDPHSPTILANYLTCPDCVIWSAVLASAAVPGILNPVVLMTKKRDGTLAPYSFGHKWKDGSLRTDIPIKALNLHFNVNFTIVSQVNPHINLFFFSSRGTVGRPVTHRKGRGWRGGFLGTAIEQYIKLDLNKWLRVLRHLELLPRPMGQDWSEIWLQKFSGTVTIWPKSIPSDFIHILSDPSPERLARMIHVGQQSAFPKIQFVQNRLKIENEIMKGLQESRTGGRALSPILSRRLNNPENEHSDSMTERLDDNLPERDGSSYRNESRFTDLSDSMSQSTASSRPQTPSSRRGSVIEEMRRQSAVFFDDTDDYRDEDAVVI
;
A
#
# COMPACT_ATOMS: atom_id res chain seq x y z
N MET A 1 45.44 24.73 25.39
CA MET A 1 44.07 24.60 24.85
C MET A 1 43.97 23.20 24.29
N THR A 2 43.23 22.36 25.01
CA THR A 2 43.00 20.95 24.68
C THR A 2 42.09 20.87 23.47
N ASP A 3 42.61 20.34 22.35
CA ASP A 3 41.79 19.89 21.22
C ASP A 3 40.89 18.74 21.69
N GLU A 4 39.65 19.08 22.03
CA GLU A 4 38.59 18.10 22.19
C GLU A 4 38.32 17.46 20.83
N LYS A 5 38.74 16.19 20.68
CA LYS A 5 38.22 15.30 19.65
C LYS A 5 36.71 15.17 19.85
N HIS A 6 35.92 15.98 19.15
CA HIS A 6 34.48 15.74 19.01
C HIS A 6 34.27 14.28 18.58
N PRO A 7 33.44 13.49 19.29
CA PRO A 7 33.16 12.12 18.88
C PRO A 7 32.45 12.17 17.53
N LYS A 8 33.10 11.64 16.51
CA LYS A 8 32.74 11.78 15.09
C LYS A 8 31.40 11.17 14.66
N ASN A 9 30.48 10.81 15.57
CA ASN A 9 29.15 10.27 15.25
C ASN A 9 28.23 10.30 16.49
N ASP A 10 27.80 11.48 16.95
CA ASP A 10 26.64 11.54 17.84
C ASP A 10 25.36 11.30 17.00
N PRO A 11 24.61 10.20 17.19
CA PRO A 11 23.39 9.91 16.42
C PRO A 11 22.25 10.93 16.66
N TYR A 12 22.42 11.83 17.63
CA TYR A 12 21.49 12.90 17.94
C TYR A 12 21.87 14.24 17.31
N ASP A 13 23.08 14.40 16.76
CA ASP A 13 23.53 15.67 16.19
C ASP A 13 22.87 15.93 14.82
N PRO A 14 22.15 17.06 14.63
CA PRO A 14 21.57 17.43 13.35
C PRO A 14 22.61 17.66 12.24
N SER A 15 23.87 18.00 12.59
CA SER A 15 24.93 18.26 11.60
C SER A 15 25.34 17.01 10.81
N GLY A 16 25.05 15.81 11.35
CA GLY A 16 25.32 14.54 10.70
C GLY A 16 24.32 14.15 9.61
N ILE A 17 23.23 14.91 9.43
CA ILE A 17 22.21 14.63 8.41
C ILE A 17 22.62 15.25 7.07
N PRO A 18 22.70 14.45 5.98
CA PRO A 18 22.97 15.01 4.66
C PRO A 18 21.84 15.94 4.22
N ASP A 19 22.21 17.04 3.56
CA ASP A 19 21.29 18.08 3.08
C ASP A 19 20.35 18.63 4.17
N PHE A 20 20.79 18.68 5.43
CA PHE A 20 19.99 19.21 6.53
C PHE A 20 19.49 20.61 6.18
N ASP A 21 20.37 21.59 5.97
CA ASP A 21 19.98 22.99 5.75
C ASP A 21 19.49 23.34 4.34
N ARG A 22 19.37 22.34 3.45
CA ARG A 22 18.96 22.57 2.07
C ARG A 22 17.45 22.63 1.96
N ASP A 23 16.92 23.78 1.56
CA ASP A 23 15.55 23.85 1.08
C ASP A 23 15.50 23.43 -0.39
N PHE A 24 14.71 22.40 -0.68
CA PHE A 24 14.60 21.83 -2.02
C PHE A 24 13.43 22.42 -2.82
N ILE A 25 12.48 23.09 -2.17
CA ILE A 25 11.32 23.68 -2.85
C ILE A 25 11.58 25.15 -3.16
N LYS A 26 11.29 25.56 -4.39
CA LYS A 26 11.36 26.97 -4.79
C LYS A 26 10.12 27.73 -4.28
N PRO A 27 10.25 28.98 -3.82
CA PRO A 27 9.10 29.79 -3.37
C PRO A 27 7.98 29.88 -4.43
N ASP A 28 8.33 30.07 -5.70
CA ASP A 28 7.39 30.14 -6.82
C ASP A 28 6.51 28.89 -6.98
N GLU A 29 7.00 27.73 -6.58
CA GLU A 29 6.25 26.46 -6.63
C GLU A 29 5.17 26.43 -5.55
N LEU A 30 5.46 26.96 -4.37
CA LEU A 30 4.49 27.10 -3.27
C LEU A 30 3.41 28.12 -3.62
N ASP A 31 3.77 29.25 -4.23
CA ASP A 31 2.81 30.26 -4.67
C ASP A 31 1.81 29.70 -5.70
N ARG A 32 2.29 28.88 -6.64
CA ARG A 32 1.44 28.21 -7.63
C ARG A 32 0.53 27.18 -6.97
N PHE A 33 1.03 26.46 -5.98
CA PHE A 33 0.24 25.52 -5.20
C PHE A 33 -0.86 26.23 -4.40
N GLU A 34 -0.54 27.33 -3.73
CA GLU A 34 -1.52 28.16 -3.01
C GLU A 34 -2.60 28.70 -3.96
N ARG A 35 -2.22 29.18 -5.15
CA ARG A 35 -3.16 29.60 -6.19
C ARG A 35 -4.08 28.45 -6.63
N ALA A 36 -3.54 27.23 -6.77
CA ALA A 36 -4.32 26.06 -7.14
C ALA A 36 -5.31 25.63 -6.03
N LEU A 37 -4.91 25.72 -4.76
CA LEU A 37 -5.79 25.43 -3.61
C LEU A 37 -6.97 26.40 -3.51
N ASN A 38 -6.70 27.68 -3.78
CA ASN A 38 -7.68 28.78 -3.73
C ASN A 38 -8.52 28.91 -5.02
N ALA A 39 -8.14 28.21 -6.09
CA ALA A 39 -8.93 28.18 -7.31
C ALA A 39 -10.32 27.55 -7.02
N PRO A 40 -11.41 28.11 -7.58
CA PRO A 40 -12.73 27.49 -7.46
C PRO A 40 -12.67 26.09 -8.09
N GLU A 41 -13.30 25.11 -7.44
CA GLU A 41 -13.44 23.76 -8.01
C GLU A 41 -14.00 23.88 -9.42
N ALA A 42 -13.39 23.17 -10.38
CA ALA A 42 -13.78 23.23 -11.78
C ALA A 42 -15.30 23.13 -11.90
N SER A 43 -15.93 24.12 -12.54
CA SER A 43 -17.37 24.10 -12.74
C SER A 43 -17.75 22.80 -13.42
N PRO A 44 -18.80 22.08 -12.97
CA PRO A 44 -19.24 20.88 -13.64
C PRO A 44 -19.41 21.19 -15.12
N LEU A 45 -18.79 20.38 -15.98
CA LEU A 45 -18.98 20.46 -17.41
C LEU A 45 -20.45 20.14 -17.66
N VAL A 46 -21.27 21.20 -17.70
CA VAL A 46 -22.63 21.08 -18.22
C VAL A 46 -22.42 20.85 -19.70
N ALA A 47 -22.74 19.64 -20.17
CA ALA A 47 -22.91 19.40 -21.60
C ALA A 47 -23.92 20.44 -22.08
N ILE A 48 -23.43 21.49 -22.75
CA ILE A 48 -24.28 22.41 -23.46
C ILE A 48 -24.82 21.55 -24.61
N ASN A 49 -26.08 21.15 -24.52
CA ASN A 49 -26.72 20.39 -25.59
C ASN A 49 -26.52 21.12 -26.92
N ASP A 50 -25.78 20.51 -27.85
CA ASP A 50 -25.47 21.04 -29.19
C ASP A 50 -26.69 21.20 -30.12
N TRP A 51 -27.90 20.90 -29.64
CA TRP A 51 -29.10 20.76 -30.47
C TRP A 51 -30.17 21.85 -30.25
N ARG A 52 -29.84 23.02 -29.67
CA ARG A 52 -30.77 24.17 -29.64
C ARG A 52 -30.07 25.51 -29.89
N PRO A 53 -30.52 26.33 -30.86
CA PRO A 53 -29.99 27.67 -31.05
C PRO A 53 -30.43 28.60 -29.89
N ILE A 54 -29.45 29.33 -29.36
CA ILE A 54 -29.54 30.19 -28.19
C ILE A 54 -30.09 31.55 -28.60
N ASN A 55 -31.33 31.86 -28.20
CA ASN A 55 -31.85 33.22 -28.09
C ASN A 55 -32.50 33.45 -26.71
N GLN A 56 -31.85 32.97 -25.65
CA GLN A 56 -32.30 33.30 -24.30
C GLN A 56 -31.61 34.59 -23.83
N ARG A 57 -32.35 35.71 -23.81
CA ARG A 57 -31.90 36.95 -23.17
C ARG A 57 -31.59 36.66 -21.70
N VAL A 58 -30.31 36.54 -21.37
CA VAL A 58 -29.84 36.38 -20.00
C VAL A 58 -30.02 37.71 -19.27
N ARG A 59 -31.15 37.85 -18.56
CA ARG A 59 -31.34 38.94 -17.60
C ARG A 59 -30.35 38.70 -16.46
N LYS A 60 -29.33 39.56 -16.33
CA LYS A 60 -28.35 39.52 -15.22
C LYS A 60 -29.07 39.77 -13.88
N ASN A 61 -29.63 38.73 -13.29
CA ASN A 61 -30.04 38.79 -11.89
C ASN A 61 -28.78 38.91 -11.04
N ARG A 62 -28.57 40.08 -10.43
CA ARG A 62 -27.63 40.31 -9.32
C ARG A 62 -28.14 39.64 -8.02
N GLY A 63 -28.51 38.37 -8.11
CA GLY A 63 -28.76 37.52 -6.95
C GLY A 63 -27.51 36.70 -6.67
N ARG A 64 -27.03 36.71 -5.42
CA ARG A 64 -25.99 35.78 -4.93
C ARG A 64 -26.22 34.40 -5.55
N ARG A 65 -25.31 33.95 -6.43
CA ARG A 65 -25.29 32.57 -6.93
C ARG A 65 -25.26 31.66 -5.70
N LYS A 66 -26.41 31.07 -5.34
CA LYS A 66 -26.41 29.95 -4.40
C LYS A 66 -25.66 28.83 -5.10
N ASN A 67 -24.62 28.31 -4.47
CA ASN A 67 -23.90 27.13 -4.95
C ASN A 67 -24.92 26.05 -5.33
N PRO A 68 -24.77 25.38 -6.49
CA PRO A 68 -25.66 24.30 -6.86
C PRO A 68 -25.68 23.29 -5.71
N LYS A 69 -26.85 23.11 -5.09
CA LYS A 69 -27.00 22.10 -4.05
C LYS A 69 -26.96 20.75 -4.76
N ARG A 70 -25.99 19.92 -4.38
CA ARG A 70 -25.91 18.49 -4.75
C ARG A 70 -27.31 17.87 -4.61
N SER A 71 -27.70 17.04 -5.59
CA SER A 71 -28.97 16.29 -5.53
C SER A 71 -29.07 15.60 -4.17
N LYS A 72 -30.24 15.70 -3.54
CA LYS A 72 -30.50 15.06 -2.26
C LYS A 72 -30.66 13.56 -2.51
N ASP A 73 -30.08 12.75 -1.64
CA ASP A 73 -30.10 11.30 -1.68
C ASP A 73 -31.54 10.80 -1.40
N GLU A 74 -32.20 10.24 -2.40
CA GLU A 74 -33.63 9.85 -2.36
C GLU A 74 -33.90 8.71 -1.36
N THR A 75 -32.89 7.89 -1.05
CA THR A 75 -32.98 6.75 -0.12
C THR A 75 -33.27 7.16 1.34
N ARG A 76 -33.03 8.42 1.68
CA ARG A 76 -33.15 8.96 3.05
C ARG A 76 -34.50 9.59 3.36
N GLU A 77 -35.46 9.54 2.43
CA GLU A 77 -36.73 10.29 2.51
C GLU A 77 -37.88 9.51 3.17
N GLY A 78 -37.64 8.27 3.64
CA GLY A 78 -38.64 7.51 4.39
C GLY A 78 -38.96 8.14 5.74
N VAL A 79 -40.24 8.45 6.01
CA VAL A 79 -40.71 8.86 7.36
C VAL A 79 -40.32 7.81 8.40
N LEU A 80 -40.44 6.52 8.04
CA LEU A 80 -40.03 5.40 8.87
C LEU A 80 -38.53 5.40 9.15
N TYR A 81 -37.70 5.65 8.13
CA TYR A 81 -36.25 5.77 8.28
C TYR A 81 -35.90 6.93 9.23
N THR A 82 -36.53 8.09 9.06
CA THR A 82 -36.24 9.27 9.89
C THR A 82 -36.58 9.04 11.38
N VAL A 83 -37.68 8.32 11.67
CA VAL A 83 -38.12 8.02 13.04
C VAL A 83 -37.33 6.87 13.66
N LEU A 84 -37.12 5.76 12.94
CA LEU A 84 -36.46 4.56 13.48
C LEU A 84 -34.93 4.62 13.45
N LYS A 85 -34.33 5.49 12.61
CA LYS A 85 -32.88 5.63 12.51
C LYS A 85 -32.24 5.88 13.86
N TRP A 86 -32.73 6.85 14.62
CA TRP A 86 -32.09 7.26 15.87
C TRP A 86 -32.21 6.19 16.96
N PRO A 87 -33.40 5.63 17.29
CA PRO A 87 -33.52 4.53 18.24
C PRO A 87 -32.66 3.32 17.87
N PHE A 88 -32.66 2.94 16.59
CA PHE A 88 -31.88 1.80 16.12
C PHE A 88 -30.37 2.09 16.19
N LEU A 89 -29.92 3.27 15.76
CA LEU A 89 -28.54 3.71 15.88
C LEU A 89 -28.05 3.67 17.34
N PHE A 90 -28.84 4.20 18.29
CA PHE A 90 -28.49 4.16 19.71
C PHE A 90 -28.42 2.73 20.25
N THR A 91 -29.35 1.86 19.84
CA THR A 91 -29.37 0.45 20.25
C THR A 91 -28.12 -0.28 19.76
N VAL A 92 -27.77 -0.10 18.49
CA VAL A 92 -26.59 -0.76 17.93
C VAL A 92 -25.29 -0.19 18.53
N PHE A 93 -25.19 1.14 18.73
CA PHE A 93 -24.03 1.72 19.42
C PHE A 93 -23.90 1.25 20.87
N ALA A 94 -25.00 1.14 21.60
CA ALA A 94 -25.00 0.58 22.96
C ALA A 94 -24.48 -0.87 22.95
N TRP A 95 -24.93 -1.67 21.98
CA TRP A 95 -24.48 -3.05 21.83
C TRP A 95 -22.99 -3.14 21.44
N ILE A 96 -22.53 -2.32 20.48
CA ILE A 96 -21.10 -2.22 20.11
C ILE A 96 -20.26 -1.81 21.33
N THR A 97 -20.75 -0.88 22.16
CA THR A 97 -20.06 -0.43 23.38
C THR A 97 -19.95 -1.56 24.41
N LEU A 98 -21.03 -2.32 24.61
CA LEU A 98 -21.04 -3.48 25.49
C LEU A 98 -20.07 -4.57 25.01
N LEU A 99 -20.12 -4.91 23.72
CA LEU A 99 -19.18 -5.84 23.10
C LEU A 99 -17.73 -5.34 23.22
N GLY A 100 -17.50 -4.05 23.02
CA GLY A 100 -16.18 -3.40 23.17
C GLY A 100 -15.65 -3.50 24.59
N PHE A 101 -16.49 -3.31 25.61
CA PHE A 101 -16.11 -3.51 27.01
C PHE A 101 -15.78 -4.99 27.29
N GLY A 102 -16.61 -5.93 26.81
CA GLY A 102 -16.33 -7.36 26.89
C GLY A 102 -15.01 -7.75 26.22
N TYR A 103 -14.70 -7.14 25.07
CA TYR A 103 -13.43 -7.30 24.36
C TYR A 103 -12.24 -6.85 25.22
N VAL A 104 -12.32 -5.67 25.85
CA VAL A 104 -11.24 -5.18 26.72
C VAL A 104 -11.04 -6.11 27.92
N LEU A 105 -12.12 -6.57 28.56
CA LEU A 105 -12.04 -7.50 29.69
C LEU A 105 -11.34 -8.81 29.31
N ILE A 106 -11.70 -9.43 28.18
CA ILE A 106 -11.05 -10.68 27.75
C ILE A 106 -9.57 -10.45 27.40
N ARG A 107 -9.22 -9.27 26.86
CA ARG A 107 -7.82 -8.91 26.58
C ARG A 107 -7.01 -8.73 27.86
N VAL A 108 -7.57 -8.10 28.89
CA VAL A 108 -6.95 -7.98 30.21
C VAL A 108 -6.78 -9.37 30.84
N TYR A 109 -7.78 -10.25 30.74
CA TYR A 109 -7.67 -11.63 31.21
C TYR A 109 -6.50 -12.38 30.54
N ILE A 110 -6.42 -12.34 29.21
CA ILE A 110 -5.33 -13.00 28.46
C ILE A 110 -3.98 -12.41 28.87
N PHE A 111 -3.89 -11.08 29.01
CA PHE A 111 -2.65 -10.41 29.44
C PHE A 111 -2.20 -10.87 30.83
N LEU A 112 -3.10 -10.89 31.82
CA LEU A 112 -2.80 -11.34 33.19
C LEU A 112 -2.40 -12.82 33.20
N TYR A 113 -3.12 -13.65 32.46
CA TYR A 113 -2.81 -15.07 32.31
C TYR A 113 -1.41 -15.28 31.72
N GLU A 114 -1.06 -14.56 30.64
CA GLU A 114 0.26 -14.62 30.04
C GLU A 114 1.35 -14.13 31.00
N GLN A 115 1.11 -13.03 31.71
CA GLN A 115 2.07 -12.49 32.67
C GLN A 115 2.37 -13.52 33.77
N TRP A 116 1.35 -14.14 34.35
CA TRP A 116 1.52 -15.09 35.44
C TRP A 116 2.15 -16.41 35.02
N VAL A 117 1.83 -16.92 33.82
CA VAL A 117 2.30 -18.24 33.34
C VAL A 117 3.64 -18.14 32.61
N THR A 118 3.90 -17.05 31.89
CA THR A 118 4.96 -17.01 30.87
C THR A 118 6.17 -16.14 31.24
N TRP A 119 6.01 -15.19 32.16
CA TRP A 119 7.09 -14.30 32.62
C TRP A 119 7.67 -14.80 33.95
N ARG A 120 8.33 -15.96 33.92
CA ARG A 120 9.05 -16.50 35.08
C ARG A 120 10.40 -17.09 34.67
N GLY A 121 11.43 -16.84 35.50
CA GLY A 121 12.72 -17.52 35.45
C GLY A 121 13.53 -17.28 34.17
N LYS A 122 14.15 -18.34 33.65
CA LYS A 122 15.10 -18.28 32.51
C LYS A 122 14.45 -17.77 31.21
N ARG A 123 13.15 -18.04 30.98
CA ARG A 123 12.43 -17.60 29.77
C ARG A 123 12.28 -16.08 29.70
N GLU A 124 12.05 -15.44 30.84
CA GLU A 124 11.95 -13.99 30.91
C GLU A 124 13.30 -13.34 30.60
N ARG A 125 14.39 -13.85 31.19
CA ARG A 125 15.74 -13.34 30.94
C ARG A 125 16.10 -13.38 29.46
N LEU A 126 15.90 -14.54 28.80
CA LEU A 126 16.18 -14.70 27.36
C LEU A 126 15.32 -13.79 26.46
N ARG A 127 14.05 -13.54 26.83
CA ARG A 127 13.19 -12.60 26.09
C ARG A 127 13.62 -11.14 26.29
N ARG A 128 14.08 -10.78 27.48
CA ARG A 128 14.65 -9.45 27.76
C ARG A 128 15.95 -9.25 26.97
N GLU A 129 16.83 -10.25 26.96
CA GLU A 129 18.04 -10.28 26.14
C GLU A 129 17.73 -10.09 24.65
N LEU A 130 16.70 -10.79 24.13
CA LEU A 130 16.22 -10.64 22.76
C LEU A 130 15.75 -9.21 22.45
N SER A 131 14.99 -8.58 23.34
CA SER A 131 14.50 -7.20 23.15
C SER A 131 15.58 -6.11 23.28
N ALA A 132 16.71 -6.45 23.90
CA ALA A 132 17.82 -5.51 24.15
C ALA A 132 18.77 -5.39 22.94
N GLN A 133 18.79 -6.37 22.04
CA GLN A 133 19.70 -6.37 20.89
C GLN A 133 19.37 -5.25 19.92
N LYS A 134 20.37 -4.57 19.36
CA LYS A 134 20.16 -3.51 18.36
C LYS A 134 20.34 -3.99 16.91
N ASN A 135 21.10 -5.06 16.73
CA ASN A 135 21.45 -5.62 15.42
C ASN A 135 20.74 -6.95 15.20
N TYR A 136 20.43 -7.25 13.95
CA TYR A 136 19.77 -8.50 13.59
C TYR A 136 20.62 -9.76 13.83
N PRO A 137 21.94 -9.82 13.53
CA PRO A 137 22.75 -11.01 13.80
C PRO A 137 22.78 -11.40 15.29
N ASP A 138 22.86 -10.41 16.18
CA ASP A 138 22.86 -10.66 17.62
C ASP A 138 21.46 -11.01 18.13
N TRP A 139 20.42 -10.39 17.54
CA TRP A 139 19.03 -10.79 17.76
C TRP A 139 18.79 -12.25 17.35
N LEU A 140 19.33 -12.68 16.21
CA LEU A 140 19.20 -14.05 15.70
C LEU A 140 19.88 -15.05 16.64
N LYS A 141 21.07 -14.75 17.16
CA LYS A 141 21.73 -15.59 18.19
C LYS A 141 20.88 -15.72 19.46
N ALA A 142 20.30 -14.62 19.92
CA ALA A 142 19.41 -14.62 21.08
C ALA A 142 18.11 -15.42 20.81
N ALA A 143 17.55 -15.31 19.60
CA ALA A 143 16.39 -16.08 19.17
C ALA A 143 16.68 -17.59 19.11
N GLN A 144 17.83 -17.99 18.56
CA GLN A 144 18.28 -19.38 18.53
C GLN A 144 18.48 -19.94 19.96
N ALA A 145 19.10 -19.18 20.86
CA ALA A 145 19.25 -19.58 22.26
C ALA A 145 17.88 -19.80 22.95
N LEU A 146 16.89 -18.98 22.60
CA LEU A 146 15.52 -19.12 23.09
C LEU A 146 14.81 -20.35 22.50
N ASP A 147 14.99 -20.62 21.21
CA ASP A 147 14.45 -21.80 20.53
C ASP A 147 15.03 -23.10 21.11
N VAL A 148 16.35 -23.17 21.33
CA VAL A 148 17.02 -24.30 21.99
C VAL A 148 16.45 -24.52 23.39
N HIS A 149 16.23 -23.45 24.16
CA HIS A 149 15.67 -23.56 25.51
C HIS A 149 14.20 -24.05 25.51
N LEU A 150 13.42 -23.68 24.49
CA LEU A 150 12.03 -24.10 24.34
C LEU A 150 11.89 -25.50 23.72
N GLY A 151 12.96 -26.02 23.11
CA GLY A 151 13.01 -27.31 22.44
C GLY A 151 12.32 -27.30 21.07
N THR A 152 12.20 -26.11 20.45
CA THR A 152 11.57 -25.94 19.13
C THR A 152 12.46 -26.43 17.98
N GLU A 153 13.75 -26.67 18.22
CA GLU A 153 14.68 -27.20 17.21
C GLU A 153 14.28 -28.60 16.71
N LYS A 154 13.79 -29.46 17.63
CA LYS A 154 13.25 -30.78 17.26
C LYS A 154 12.06 -30.67 16.29
N TRP A 155 11.28 -29.59 16.42
CA TRP A 155 10.18 -29.33 15.51
C TRP A 155 10.68 -28.90 14.12
N LYS A 156 11.81 -28.20 14.00
CA LYS A 156 12.38 -27.83 12.70
C LYS A 156 12.86 -29.04 11.90
N GLN A 157 13.41 -30.03 12.60
CA GLN A 157 13.89 -31.31 12.03
C GLN A 157 12.75 -32.26 11.65
N THR A 158 11.57 -32.11 12.23
CA THR A 158 10.43 -32.97 11.89
C THR A 158 9.74 -32.41 10.64
N ASP A 159 9.74 -33.14 9.54
CA ASP A 159 9.14 -32.65 8.28
C ASP A 159 7.62 -32.56 8.32
N GLU A 160 6.94 -33.37 9.14
CA GLU A 160 5.49 -33.40 9.18
C GLU A 160 4.88 -32.11 9.78
N TYR A 161 3.96 -31.51 9.04
CA TYR A 161 3.13 -30.40 9.53
C TYR A 161 1.85 -30.25 8.70
N ALA A 162 0.78 -29.72 9.31
CA ALA A 162 -0.54 -29.68 8.69
C ALA A 162 -0.76 -28.53 7.69
N TYR A 163 0.14 -27.54 7.67
CA TYR A 163 -0.05 -26.29 6.90
C TYR A 163 0.82 -26.18 5.65
N TYR A 164 1.51 -27.27 5.28
CA TYR A 164 2.19 -27.42 4.00
C TYR A 164 2.27 -28.90 3.62
N ASP A 165 2.41 -29.17 2.32
CA ASP A 165 2.56 -30.52 1.80
C ASP A 165 4.04 -30.93 1.78
N HIS A 166 4.49 -31.51 2.89
CA HIS A 166 5.84 -32.01 3.05
C HIS A 166 6.18 -33.14 2.09
N LEU A 167 5.23 -34.02 1.74
CA LEU A 167 5.49 -35.15 0.84
C LEU A 167 5.82 -34.67 -0.57
N THR A 168 5.09 -33.67 -1.06
CA THR A 168 5.38 -33.07 -2.37
C THR A 168 6.71 -32.35 -2.37
N ILE A 169 7.03 -31.58 -1.32
CA ILE A 169 8.32 -30.88 -1.23
C ILE A 169 9.49 -31.86 -1.18
N THR A 170 9.42 -32.92 -0.38
CA THR A 170 10.50 -33.92 -0.30
C THR A 170 10.77 -34.56 -1.67
N LYS A 171 9.71 -34.87 -2.43
CA LYS A 171 9.84 -35.39 -3.80
C LYS A 171 10.47 -34.38 -4.74
N VAL A 172 9.99 -33.13 -4.71
CA VAL A 172 10.51 -32.05 -5.58
C VAL A 172 11.97 -31.73 -5.26
N VAL A 173 12.36 -31.68 -3.99
CA VAL A 173 13.75 -31.48 -3.57
C VAL A 173 14.64 -32.62 -4.04
N ALA A 174 14.19 -33.88 -3.93
CA ALA A 174 14.94 -35.03 -4.43
C ALA A 174 15.13 -34.97 -5.97
N GLN A 175 14.07 -34.58 -6.70
CA GLN A 175 14.14 -34.40 -8.16
C GLN A 175 15.06 -33.24 -8.56
N LEU A 176 14.93 -32.08 -7.90
CA LEU A 176 15.79 -30.91 -8.15
C LEU A 176 17.26 -31.26 -7.94
N LYS A 177 17.60 -31.96 -6.85
CA LYS A 177 18.97 -32.40 -6.56
C LYS A 177 19.51 -33.35 -7.62
N LYS A 178 18.68 -34.31 -8.08
CA LYS A 178 19.07 -35.26 -9.12
C LYS A 178 19.37 -34.53 -10.43
N VAL A 179 18.40 -33.78 -10.95
CA VAL A 179 18.53 -33.06 -12.22
C VAL A 179 19.63 -32.00 -12.17
N ARG A 180 19.82 -31.35 -11.01
CA ARG A 180 20.96 -30.45 -10.79
C ARG A 180 22.30 -31.15 -10.93
N GLY A 181 22.47 -32.31 -10.28
CA GLY A 181 23.69 -33.10 -10.39
C GLY A 181 23.97 -33.55 -11.82
N ASP A 182 22.92 -33.97 -12.54
CA ASP A 182 23.01 -34.35 -13.95
C ASP A 182 23.42 -33.16 -14.84
N ALA A 183 22.84 -31.97 -14.60
CA ALA A 183 23.19 -30.73 -15.33
C ALA A 183 24.61 -30.21 -15.02
N GLU A 184 25.07 -30.33 -13.77
CA GLU A 184 26.46 -30.01 -13.39
C GLU A 184 27.44 -30.97 -14.07
N TRP A 185 27.11 -32.27 -14.10
CA TRP A 185 27.91 -33.29 -14.78
C TRP A 185 27.98 -33.08 -16.30
N GLU A 186 26.87 -32.71 -16.95
CA GLU A 186 26.83 -32.34 -18.37
C GLU A 186 27.73 -31.13 -18.67
N LYS A 187 27.68 -30.10 -17.80
CA LYS A 187 28.50 -28.88 -17.92
C LYS A 187 30.01 -29.18 -17.84
N GLU A 188 30.41 -30.11 -16.96
CA GLU A 188 31.83 -30.47 -16.78
C GLU A 188 32.36 -31.40 -17.87
N ASN A 189 31.56 -32.35 -18.33
CA ASN A 189 32.01 -33.38 -19.28
C ASN A 189 31.72 -33.04 -20.75
N GLY A 190 30.89 -32.02 -21.02
CA GLY A 190 30.59 -31.53 -22.38
C GLY A 190 29.94 -32.58 -23.29
N GLN A 191 29.38 -33.65 -22.71
CA GLN A 191 28.74 -34.74 -23.44
C GLN A 191 27.26 -34.82 -23.04
N ILE A 192 26.40 -34.51 -23.99
CA ILE A 192 24.96 -34.79 -23.88
C ILE A 192 24.79 -36.27 -24.21
N PRO A 193 24.26 -37.12 -23.30
CA PRO A 193 23.92 -38.50 -23.66
C PRO A 193 22.91 -38.47 -24.82
N SER A 194 23.29 -39.08 -25.95
CA SER A 194 22.72 -38.85 -27.28
C SER A 194 21.27 -39.33 -27.50
N ASN A 195 20.50 -39.58 -26.44
CA ASN A 195 19.12 -40.08 -26.51
C ASN A 195 18.19 -39.55 -25.39
N GLU A 196 18.67 -38.65 -24.53
CA GLU A 196 17.87 -38.08 -23.44
C GLU A 196 17.66 -36.57 -23.64
N VAL A 197 16.55 -36.05 -23.09
CA VAL A 197 16.32 -34.60 -23.00
C VAL A 197 17.47 -34.01 -22.18
N SER A 198 18.09 -32.92 -22.64
CA SER A 198 19.16 -32.26 -21.88
C SER A 198 18.69 -32.01 -20.45
N ALA A 199 19.51 -32.37 -19.46
CA ALA A 199 19.18 -32.22 -18.04
C ALA A 199 18.80 -30.77 -17.70
N VAL A 200 19.34 -29.81 -18.46
CA VAL A 200 19.03 -28.39 -18.35
C VAL A 200 17.59 -28.06 -18.77
N GLU A 201 17.05 -28.71 -19.81
CA GLU A 201 15.66 -28.49 -20.23
C GLU A 201 14.67 -29.16 -19.26
N GLU A 202 15.03 -30.34 -18.73
CA GLU A 202 14.28 -30.95 -17.63
C GLU A 202 14.27 -30.04 -16.37
N LEU A 203 15.41 -29.41 -16.06
CA LEU A 203 15.52 -28.45 -14.96
C LEU A 203 14.59 -27.26 -15.16
N ARG A 204 14.48 -26.74 -16.39
CA ARG A 204 13.58 -25.62 -16.72
C ARG A 204 12.13 -26.02 -16.52
N ALA A 205 11.71 -27.17 -17.04
CA ALA A 205 10.36 -27.69 -16.86
C ALA A 205 10.03 -27.88 -15.36
N LEU A 206 10.99 -28.37 -14.57
CA LEU A 206 10.83 -28.56 -13.13
C LEU A 206 10.74 -27.21 -12.39
N LEU A 207 11.54 -26.21 -12.77
CA LEU A 207 11.49 -24.86 -12.23
C LEU A 207 10.14 -24.18 -12.53
N GLU A 208 9.60 -24.33 -13.74
CA GLU A 208 8.28 -23.80 -14.09
C GLU A 208 7.15 -24.45 -13.26
N ALA A 209 7.30 -25.73 -12.92
CA ALA A 209 6.35 -26.43 -12.09
C ALA A 209 6.42 -26.01 -10.61
N CYS A 210 7.63 -25.78 -10.08
CA CYS A 210 7.85 -25.57 -8.65
C CYS A 210 7.87 -24.09 -8.22
N VAL A 211 8.28 -23.16 -9.08
CA VAL A 211 8.35 -21.73 -8.76
C VAL A 211 6.98 -21.08 -9.01
N LYS A 212 6.10 -21.22 -8.02
CA LYS A 212 4.75 -20.64 -8.01
C LYS A 212 4.50 -19.93 -6.68
N ASN A 213 3.61 -18.94 -6.70
CA ASN A 213 3.18 -18.28 -5.48
C ASN A 213 2.66 -19.30 -4.44
N ASN A 214 3.24 -19.30 -3.23
CA ASN A 214 2.91 -20.23 -2.16
C ASN A 214 2.87 -21.73 -2.57
N PHE A 215 3.83 -22.17 -3.40
CA PHE A 215 3.95 -23.57 -3.80
C PHE A 215 3.95 -24.52 -2.59
N ALA A 216 3.09 -25.55 -2.62
CA ALA A 216 2.90 -26.54 -1.55
C ALA A 216 2.67 -25.96 -0.13
N GLY A 217 2.30 -24.68 0.00
CA GLY A 217 2.13 -24.03 1.30
C GLY A 217 3.42 -23.56 1.98
N VAL A 218 4.55 -23.52 1.27
CA VAL A 218 5.88 -23.14 1.82
C VAL A 218 5.90 -21.72 2.41
N GLU A 219 5.05 -20.84 1.91
CA GLU A 219 4.96 -19.44 2.32
C GLU A 219 3.84 -19.20 3.33
N ASN A 220 3.30 -20.26 3.92
CA ASN A 220 2.26 -20.13 4.93
C ASN A 220 2.84 -19.49 6.22
N PRO A 221 2.34 -18.32 6.66
CA PRO A 221 2.84 -17.64 7.85
C PRO A 221 2.77 -18.49 9.14
N ARG A 222 1.93 -19.54 9.16
CA ARG A 222 1.78 -20.45 10.30
C ARG A 222 3.06 -21.26 10.56
N ILE A 223 3.78 -21.68 9.52
CA ILE A 223 5.01 -22.48 9.67
C ILE A 223 6.08 -21.62 10.34
N TYR A 224 6.21 -20.37 9.91
CA TYR A 224 7.14 -19.41 10.51
C TYR A 224 6.69 -18.92 11.90
N SER A 225 5.48 -19.26 12.36
CA SER A 225 5.00 -18.80 13.68
C SER A 225 5.42 -19.69 14.84
N GLU A 226 5.88 -20.92 14.60
CA GLU A 226 6.18 -21.90 15.66
C GLU A 226 7.58 -21.73 16.30
N THR A 227 8.46 -20.95 15.66
CA THR A 227 9.83 -20.71 16.12
C THR A 227 10.14 -19.22 16.17
N TYR A 228 11.11 -18.81 16.99
CA TYR A 228 11.60 -17.43 16.97
C TYR A 228 12.54 -17.18 15.79
N SER A 229 13.32 -18.21 15.41
CA SER A 229 14.24 -18.19 14.29
C SER A 229 13.89 -19.30 13.29
N GLY A 230 13.63 -18.89 12.06
CA GLY A 230 13.62 -19.73 10.88
C GLY A 230 12.28 -20.42 10.64
N THR A 231 12.38 -21.56 9.96
CA THR A 231 11.27 -22.43 9.59
C THR A 231 11.75 -23.88 9.64
N LYS A 232 10.98 -24.80 9.06
CA LYS A 232 11.37 -26.20 8.87
C LYS A 232 12.62 -26.31 8.03
N GLU A 233 13.48 -27.28 8.35
CA GLU A 233 14.70 -27.54 7.58
C GLU A 233 14.40 -27.95 6.14
N LEU A 234 13.36 -28.77 5.91
CA LEU A 234 12.90 -29.15 4.58
C LEU A 234 12.52 -27.95 3.70
N VAL A 235 11.85 -26.95 4.28
CA VAL A 235 11.49 -25.71 3.56
C VAL A 235 12.75 -24.92 3.20
N GLN A 236 13.71 -24.82 4.13
CA GLN A 236 14.97 -24.13 3.88
C GLN A 236 15.78 -24.82 2.78
N GLN A 237 15.85 -26.15 2.80
CA GLN A 237 16.48 -26.95 1.75
C GLN A 237 15.82 -26.72 0.40
N TYR A 238 14.49 -26.69 0.33
CA TYR A 238 13.77 -26.40 -0.91
C TYR A 238 14.14 -25.03 -1.49
N ILE A 239 14.15 -23.97 -0.66
CA ILE A 239 14.50 -22.61 -1.11
C ILE A 239 15.95 -22.55 -1.59
N GLU A 240 16.88 -23.23 -0.91
CA GLU A 240 18.29 -23.30 -1.29
C GLU A 240 18.50 -24.08 -2.59
N GLU A 241 17.82 -25.21 -2.79
CA GLU A 241 17.93 -25.98 -4.03
C GLU A 241 17.30 -25.24 -5.21
N VAL A 242 16.13 -24.61 -5.04
CA VAL A 242 15.52 -23.78 -6.11
C VAL A 242 16.45 -22.63 -6.50
N HIS A 243 17.05 -21.97 -5.51
CA HIS A 243 18.02 -20.90 -5.73
C HIS A 243 19.24 -21.40 -6.53
N ALA A 244 19.83 -22.53 -6.13
CA ALA A 244 20.96 -23.13 -6.85
C ALA A 244 20.61 -23.54 -8.28
N CYS A 245 19.43 -24.15 -8.50
CA CYS A 245 18.95 -24.54 -9.82
C CYS A 245 18.75 -23.33 -10.75
N ILE A 246 18.21 -22.23 -10.24
CA ILE A 246 18.07 -20.98 -11.01
C ILE A 246 19.45 -20.44 -11.42
N GLN A 247 20.43 -20.48 -10.53
CA GLN A 247 21.80 -20.02 -10.83
C GLN A 247 22.44 -20.82 -11.96
N ILE A 248 22.24 -22.14 -12.00
CA ILE A 248 22.76 -23.00 -13.07
C ILE A 248 22.15 -22.64 -14.43
N VAL A 249 20.82 -22.42 -14.49
CA VAL A 249 20.13 -22.00 -15.73
C VAL A 249 20.62 -20.62 -16.19
N LEU A 250 20.90 -19.73 -15.24
CA LEU A 250 21.42 -18.39 -15.51
C LEU A 250 22.85 -18.44 -16.10
N GLU A 251 23.75 -19.23 -15.51
CA GLU A 251 25.14 -19.38 -15.97
C GLU A 251 25.30 -20.16 -17.28
N ASN A 252 24.36 -21.04 -17.62
CA ASN A 252 24.50 -21.92 -18.78
C ASN A 252 24.46 -21.13 -20.11
N LYS A 253 25.53 -21.18 -20.90
CA LYS A 253 25.64 -20.43 -22.17
C LYS A 253 24.98 -21.10 -23.38
N GLU A 254 24.60 -22.36 -23.26
CA GLU A 254 24.03 -23.15 -24.36
C GLU A 254 22.58 -22.75 -24.67
N ILE A 255 21.88 -22.21 -23.68
CA ILE A 255 20.51 -21.72 -23.84
C ILE A 255 20.52 -20.32 -24.47
N ASP A 256 19.72 -20.15 -25.53
CA ASP A 256 19.52 -18.84 -26.14
C ASP A 256 18.95 -17.81 -25.15
N LYS A 257 19.39 -16.56 -25.29
CA LYS A 257 19.00 -15.46 -24.40
C LYS A 257 17.49 -15.20 -24.43
N GLU A 258 16.86 -15.32 -25.60
CA GLU A 258 15.40 -15.12 -25.72
C GLU A 258 14.63 -16.20 -24.97
N SER A 259 15.02 -17.47 -25.10
CA SER A 259 14.41 -18.57 -24.35
C SER A 259 14.61 -18.42 -22.84
N LYS A 260 15.78 -17.95 -22.39
CA LYS A 260 15.98 -17.62 -20.97
C LYS A 260 15.08 -16.50 -20.50
N TYR A 261 14.96 -15.42 -21.29
CA TYR A 261 14.09 -14.30 -20.96
C TYR A 261 12.62 -14.73 -20.84
N GLN A 262 12.13 -15.58 -21.76
CA GLN A 262 10.76 -16.11 -21.71
C GLN A 262 10.52 -16.95 -20.44
N LEU A 263 11.46 -17.84 -20.10
CA LEU A 263 11.41 -18.62 -18.87
C LEU A 263 11.34 -17.70 -17.64
N PHE A 264 12.30 -16.78 -17.48
CA PHE A 264 12.32 -15.91 -16.31
C PHE A 264 11.11 -14.97 -16.23
N LYS A 265 10.55 -14.56 -17.37
CA LYS A 265 9.30 -13.80 -17.42
C LYS A 265 8.11 -14.63 -16.95
N HIS A 266 8.06 -15.90 -17.33
CA HIS A 266 7.05 -16.84 -16.86
C HIS A 266 7.19 -17.10 -15.35
N LEU A 267 8.43 -17.31 -14.87
CA LEU A 267 8.72 -17.46 -13.43
C LEU A 267 8.31 -16.22 -12.63
N ASP A 268 8.65 -15.00 -13.09
CA ASP A 268 8.24 -13.75 -12.45
C ASP A 268 6.72 -13.59 -12.38
N THR A 269 6.03 -13.95 -13.47
CA THR A 269 4.56 -13.89 -13.53
C THR A 269 3.91 -14.87 -12.54
N ASN A 270 4.41 -16.09 -12.44
CA ASN A 270 3.85 -17.14 -11.57
C ASN A 270 4.24 -16.98 -10.09
N PHE A 271 5.46 -16.55 -9.81
CA PHE A 271 5.93 -16.30 -8.46
C PHE A 271 5.26 -15.03 -7.92
N GLY A 272 5.29 -13.94 -8.68
CA GLY A 272 4.83 -12.62 -8.28
C GLY A 272 5.85 -11.86 -7.44
N ARG A 273 5.60 -10.56 -7.26
CA ARG A 273 6.54 -9.62 -6.62
C ARG A 273 6.20 -9.31 -5.16
N THR A 274 7.20 -8.82 -4.44
CA THR A 274 7.05 -8.38 -3.05
C THR A 274 6.86 -6.88 -2.93
N ALA A 275 5.91 -6.43 -2.10
CA ALA A 275 5.70 -5.02 -1.79
C ALA A 275 5.73 -4.73 -0.28
N LEU A 276 6.33 -3.59 0.08
CA LEU A 276 6.26 -3.01 1.43
C LEU A 276 5.12 -1.99 1.50
N CYS A 277 4.15 -2.23 2.39
CA CYS A 277 3.01 -1.36 2.61
C CYS A 277 3.10 -0.65 3.97
N LEU A 278 3.24 0.67 3.94
CA LEU A 278 3.30 1.52 5.11
C LEU A 278 1.92 2.16 5.36
N SER A 279 1.22 1.65 6.37
CA SER A 279 -0.10 2.14 6.78
C SER A 279 -0.04 3.55 7.36
N GLY A 280 -1.17 4.25 7.33
CA GLY A 280 -1.40 5.49 8.07
C GLY A 280 -1.25 5.34 9.60
N GLY A 281 -1.43 6.45 10.32
CA GLY A 281 -1.40 6.45 11.79
C GLY A 281 -0.90 7.73 12.46
N ALA A 282 -0.91 8.87 11.76
CA ALA A 282 -0.34 10.13 12.24
C ALA A 282 1.12 9.94 12.70
N THR A 283 1.53 10.45 13.88
CA THR A 283 2.91 10.32 14.38
C THR A 283 3.34 8.87 14.64
N PHE A 284 2.42 7.90 14.74
CA PHE A 284 2.78 6.48 14.82
C PHE A 284 3.46 5.99 13.53
N ALA A 285 3.32 6.71 12.41
CA ALA A 285 4.09 6.46 11.20
C ALA A 285 5.60 6.49 11.41
N TYR A 286 6.12 7.15 12.45
CA TYR A 286 7.56 7.17 12.72
C TYR A 286 8.12 5.82 13.17
N TYR A 287 7.28 4.87 13.60
CA TYR A 287 7.72 3.49 13.79
C TYR A 287 8.18 2.83 12.47
N HIS A 288 7.65 3.27 11.33
CA HIS A 288 8.04 2.76 10.01
C HIS A 288 9.51 3.03 9.71
N PHE A 289 10.12 4.11 10.23
CA PHE A 289 11.55 4.35 10.08
C PHE A 289 12.38 3.19 10.63
N GLY A 290 11.97 2.63 11.77
CA GLY A 290 12.62 1.45 12.35
C GLY A 290 12.41 0.19 11.52
N VAL A 291 11.22 0.00 10.96
CA VAL A 291 10.91 -1.15 10.09
C VAL A 291 11.73 -1.09 8.80
N VAL A 292 11.73 0.06 8.14
CA VAL A 292 12.53 0.31 6.94
C VAL A 292 14.01 0.12 7.24
N LYS A 293 14.51 0.68 8.35
CA LYS A 293 15.90 0.52 8.76
C LYS A 293 16.28 -0.96 8.94
N ALA A 294 15.44 -1.74 9.62
CA ALA A 294 15.71 -3.17 9.80
C ALA A 294 15.70 -3.95 8.47
N LEU A 295 14.83 -3.59 7.52
CA LEU A 295 14.82 -4.22 6.20
C LEU A 295 16.03 -3.80 5.36
N LEU A 296 16.42 -2.52 5.43
CA LEU A 296 17.56 -1.94 4.73
C LEU A 296 18.89 -2.50 5.25
N ASP A 297 19.09 -2.54 6.57
CA ASP A 297 20.31 -3.05 7.21
C ASP A 297 20.56 -4.55 6.95
N ASN A 298 19.54 -5.28 6.46
CA ASN A 298 19.60 -6.71 6.16
C ASN A 298 19.36 -7.01 4.66
N ASP A 299 19.46 -5.99 3.80
CA ASP A 299 19.35 -6.09 2.34
C ASP A 299 18.05 -6.79 1.86
N VAL A 300 16.96 -6.57 2.59
CA VAL A 300 15.64 -7.20 2.34
C VAL A 300 14.53 -6.17 2.15
N LEU A 301 14.90 -4.93 1.80
CA LEU A 301 13.95 -3.88 1.46
C LEU A 301 13.37 -4.11 0.06
N PRO A 302 12.04 -4.32 -0.09
CA PRO A 302 11.45 -4.54 -1.40
C PRO A 302 11.52 -3.29 -2.30
N GLU A 303 11.56 -3.50 -3.62
CA GLU A 303 11.58 -2.40 -4.60
C GLU A 303 10.23 -1.66 -4.69
N ILE A 304 9.12 -2.36 -4.45
CA ILE A 304 7.77 -1.80 -4.50
C ILE A 304 7.39 -1.32 -3.10
N ILE A 305 7.21 -0.01 -2.96
CA ILE A 305 6.86 0.64 -1.70
C ILE A 305 5.54 1.37 -1.88
N THR A 306 4.57 1.08 -1.02
CA THR A 306 3.32 1.83 -0.92
C THR A 306 3.20 2.50 0.42
N GLY A 307 2.64 3.70 0.43
CA GLY A 307 2.37 4.44 1.65
C GLY A 307 1.04 5.17 1.59
N THR A 308 0.38 5.22 2.75
CA THR A 308 -0.88 5.95 2.95
C THR A 308 -0.71 6.93 4.11
N SER A 309 -1.20 8.16 3.96
CA SER A 309 -1.16 9.19 5.01
C SER A 309 0.27 9.40 5.54
N GLY A 310 0.49 9.33 6.86
CA GLY A 310 1.84 9.39 7.45
C GLY A 310 2.82 8.32 6.91
N GLY A 311 2.33 7.16 6.47
CA GLY A 311 3.13 6.14 5.78
C GLY A 311 3.61 6.58 4.39
N ALA A 312 2.85 7.43 3.69
CA ALA A 312 3.24 8.01 2.41
C ALA A 312 4.44 8.97 2.55
N LEU A 313 4.53 9.71 3.67
CA LEU A 313 5.69 10.55 3.97
C LEU A 313 6.97 9.71 4.10
N VAL A 314 6.90 8.61 4.85
CA VAL A 314 8.03 7.69 5.01
C VAL A 314 8.35 7.00 3.69
N ALA A 315 7.35 6.54 2.94
CA ALA A 315 7.55 5.94 1.62
C ALA A 315 8.21 6.91 0.63
N GLY A 316 7.80 8.20 0.64
CA GLY A 316 8.41 9.26 -0.16
C GLY A 316 9.88 9.50 0.18
N LEU A 317 10.24 9.47 1.48
CA LEU A 317 11.64 9.54 1.92
C LEU A 317 12.46 8.37 1.34
N VAL A 318 11.93 7.14 1.44
CA VAL A 318 12.63 5.91 1.04
C VAL A 318 12.77 5.78 -0.48
N ALA A 319 11.76 6.22 -1.25
CA ALA A 319 11.77 6.09 -2.70
C ALA A 319 12.55 7.19 -3.44
N THR A 320 12.81 8.34 -2.79
CA THR A 320 13.53 9.48 -3.42
C THR A 320 15.04 9.47 -3.17
N ARG A 321 15.53 8.57 -2.31
CA ARG A 321 16.92 8.52 -1.85
C ARG A 321 17.53 7.13 -2.04
N THR A 322 18.85 7.08 -2.23
CA THR A 322 19.59 5.81 -2.39
C THR A 322 19.76 5.09 -1.06
N ASP A 323 20.17 3.81 -1.08
CA ASP A 323 20.37 3.03 0.15
C ASP A 323 21.40 3.65 1.10
N GLU A 324 22.49 4.17 0.55
CA GLU A 324 23.55 4.81 1.34
C GLU A 324 23.08 6.14 1.95
N GLU A 325 22.32 6.93 1.20
CA GLU A 325 21.66 8.15 1.74
C GLU A 325 20.69 7.79 2.87
N LEU A 326 19.90 6.72 2.72
CA LEU A 326 18.94 6.28 3.73
C LEU A 326 19.60 5.77 5.01
N LYS A 327 20.70 5.02 4.91
CA LYS A 327 21.47 4.55 6.08
C LYS A 327 21.95 5.71 6.94
N GLN A 328 22.32 6.84 6.32
CA GLN A 328 22.73 8.07 7.02
C GLN A 328 21.53 8.83 7.63
N LEU A 329 20.35 8.76 7.00
CA LEU A 329 19.16 9.54 7.38
C LEU A 329 18.28 8.87 8.43
N LEU A 330 18.27 7.53 8.51
CA LEU A 330 17.47 6.76 9.47
C LEU A 330 18.12 6.75 10.86
N VAL A 331 18.36 7.95 11.39
CA VAL A 331 18.99 8.25 12.68
C VAL A 331 18.06 9.09 13.57
N PRO A 332 18.22 9.05 14.90
CA PRO A 332 17.45 9.87 15.84
C PRO A 332 17.44 11.38 15.55
N ALA A 333 18.54 11.92 15.02
CA ALA A 333 18.66 13.32 14.62
C ALA A 333 17.57 13.77 13.62
N LEU A 334 16.95 12.83 12.88
CA LEU A 334 15.88 13.11 11.91
C LEU A 334 14.68 13.84 12.57
N ALA A 335 14.51 13.67 13.89
CA ALA A 335 13.50 14.37 14.67
C ALA A 335 13.56 15.89 14.50
N HIS A 336 14.76 16.46 14.31
CA HIS A 336 14.92 17.91 14.13
C HIS A 336 14.30 18.46 12.84
N ARG A 337 14.05 17.62 11.84
CA ARG A 337 13.38 17.98 10.57
C ARG A 337 11.88 17.67 10.57
N ILE A 338 11.40 16.89 11.54
CA ILE A 338 9.97 16.60 11.71
C ILE A 338 9.36 17.74 12.53
N ARG A 339 8.93 18.82 11.86
CA ARG A 339 8.39 20.05 12.50
C ARG A 339 6.94 20.35 12.12
N ALA A 340 6.14 19.30 11.87
CA ALA A 340 4.79 19.46 11.35
C ALA A 340 3.86 20.17 12.35
N CYS A 341 4.17 20.09 13.65
CA CYS A 341 3.38 20.63 14.75
C CYS A 341 4.08 21.76 15.52
N HIS A 342 5.01 22.49 14.90
CA HIS A 342 5.82 23.49 15.59
C HIS A 342 5.05 24.74 16.04
N GLU A 343 3.82 24.95 15.55
CA GLU A 343 3.00 26.10 15.89
C GLU A 343 2.35 25.99 17.28
N GLY A 344 2.21 27.13 17.95
CA GLY A 344 1.55 27.22 19.26
C GLY A 344 0.05 26.88 19.20
N LEU A 345 -0.48 26.38 20.33
CA LEU A 345 -1.89 25.96 20.45
C LEU A 345 -2.90 27.06 20.10
N ALA A 346 -2.60 28.33 20.42
CA ALA A 346 -3.46 29.46 20.13
C ALA A 346 -3.63 29.71 18.62
N THR A 347 -2.53 29.63 17.86
CA THR A 347 -2.53 29.78 16.40
C THR A 347 -3.34 28.67 15.73
N TRP A 348 -3.14 27.43 16.20
CA TRP A 348 -3.91 26.28 15.74
C TRP A 348 -5.41 26.47 15.99
N ILE A 349 -5.84 26.78 17.21
CA ILE A 349 -7.28 26.90 17.55
C ILE A 349 -7.93 28.00 16.70
N HIS A 350 -7.28 29.15 16.54
CA HIS A 350 -7.77 30.23 15.70
C HIS A 350 -7.89 29.81 14.23
N ARG A 351 -6.90 29.11 13.68
CA ARG A 351 -6.95 28.58 12.29
C ARG A 351 -8.06 27.55 12.14
N TRP A 352 -8.19 26.62 13.08
CA TRP A 352 -9.20 25.57 13.05
C TRP A 352 -10.60 26.17 13.07
N TRP A 353 -10.84 27.23 13.86
CA TRP A 353 -12.12 27.92 13.87
C TRP A 353 -12.44 28.65 12.56
N ARG A 354 -11.43 29.24 11.88
CA ARG A 354 -11.62 29.92 10.58
C ARG A 354 -11.72 29.00 9.38
N THR A 355 -10.89 27.96 9.33
CA THR A 355 -10.63 27.17 8.12
C THR A 355 -11.05 25.71 8.24
N GLY A 356 -11.35 25.24 9.46
CA GLY A 356 -11.63 23.83 9.75
C GLY A 356 -10.39 22.92 9.76
N ALA A 357 -9.19 23.44 9.51
CA ALA A 357 -7.94 22.68 9.49
C ALA A 357 -7.03 23.04 10.66
N ARG A 358 -6.30 22.03 11.16
CA ARG A 358 -5.27 22.20 12.18
C ARG A 358 -3.99 22.79 11.59
N PHE A 359 -3.48 22.16 10.54
CA PHE A 359 -2.20 22.50 9.94
C PHE A 359 -2.35 23.44 8.75
N ASP A 360 -1.30 24.22 8.49
CA ASP A 360 -1.19 25.01 7.27
C ASP A 360 -0.77 24.10 6.11
N THR A 361 -1.54 24.13 5.03
CA THR A 361 -1.25 23.37 3.81
C THR A 361 0.06 23.79 3.15
N VAL A 362 0.41 25.08 3.17
CA VAL A 362 1.60 25.58 2.45
C VAL A 362 2.86 25.32 3.25
N ASP A 363 2.83 25.53 4.56
CA ASP A 363 3.96 25.19 5.42
C ASP A 363 4.23 23.68 5.43
N TRP A 364 3.19 22.86 5.50
CA TRP A 364 3.36 21.40 5.42
C TRP A 364 3.87 20.98 4.04
N ALA A 365 3.46 21.62 2.95
CA ALA A 365 4.03 21.36 1.62
C ALA A 365 5.55 21.63 1.61
N ARG A 366 6.01 22.74 2.20
CA ARG A 366 7.45 23.05 2.35
C ARG A 366 8.18 21.95 3.12
N GLN A 367 7.64 21.53 4.26
CA GLN A 367 8.26 20.47 5.08
C GLN A 367 8.30 19.12 4.35
N CYS A 368 7.19 18.70 3.73
CA CYS A 368 7.12 17.49 2.90
C CYS A 368 8.10 17.54 1.72
N GLY A 369 8.39 18.73 1.20
CA GLY A 369 9.41 18.96 0.18
C GLY A 369 10.77 18.38 0.53
N TRP A 370 11.24 18.59 1.77
CA TRP A 370 12.53 18.04 2.20
C TRP A 370 12.52 16.50 2.23
N PHE A 371 11.42 15.89 2.71
CA PHE A 371 11.24 14.44 2.70
C PHE A 371 11.19 13.87 1.27
N CYS A 372 10.67 14.63 0.30
CA CYS A 372 10.58 14.22 -1.10
C CYS A 372 11.74 14.74 -1.97
N ARG A 373 12.78 15.35 -1.41
CA ARG A 373 13.91 15.93 -2.17
C ARG A 373 13.49 17.02 -3.18
N GLY A 374 12.50 17.83 -2.81
CA GLY A 374 11.93 18.92 -3.60
C GLY A 374 10.70 18.49 -4.40
N SER A 375 10.45 19.18 -5.51
CA SER A 375 9.35 18.86 -6.43
C SER A 375 9.70 17.72 -7.40
N THR A 376 10.25 16.62 -6.86
CA THR A 376 10.51 15.40 -7.65
C THR A 376 9.20 14.72 -8.03
N THR A 377 9.13 14.24 -9.26
CA THR A 377 7.97 13.46 -9.73
C THR A 377 8.12 11.97 -9.44
N PHE A 378 7.02 11.21 -9.54
CA PHE A 378 7.08 9.74 -9.41
C PHE A 378 8.03 9.10 -10.44
N ARG A 379 8.06 9.64 -11.67
CA ARG A 379 8.98 9.19 -12.72
C ARG A 379 10.43 9.48 -12.36
N GLU A 380 10.74 10.70 -11.91
CA GLU A 380 12.10 11.11 -11.53
C GLU A 380 12.63 10.31 -10.33
N ALA A 381 11.77 10.02 -9.35
CA ALA A 381 12.16 9.18 -8.20
C ALA A 381 12.49 7.74 -8.63
N TYR A 382 11.66 7.16 -9.50
CA TYR A 382 11.88 5.82 -10.03
C TYR A 382 13.15 5.75 -10.91
N GLU A 383 13.42 6.77 -11.73
CA GLU A 383 14.67 6.88 -12.51
C GLU A 383 15.92 6.92 -11.61
N ARG A 384 15.85 7.63 -10.48
CA ARG A 384 16.98 7.82 -9.57
C ARG A 384 17.29 6.57 -8.74
N THR A 385 16.27 5.92 -8.18
CA THR A 385 16.46 4.86 -7.17
C THR A 385 16.09 3.47 -7.66
N GLY A 386 15.35 3.35 -8.77
CA GLY A 386 14.73 2.11 -9.23
C GLY A 386 13.54 1.64 -8.36
N ARG A 387 13.21 2.36 -7.28
CA ARG A 387 12.10 2.00 -6.39
C ARG A 387 10.77 2.50 -6.93
N ILE A 388 9.75 1.65 -6.82
CA ILE A 388 8.41 1.96 -7.27
C ILE A 388 7.62 2.51 -6.09
N LEU A 389 7.46 3.84 -6.07
CA LEU A 389 6.62 4.52 -5.08
C LEU A 389 5.15 4.47 -5.50
N ASN A 390 4.30 4.10 -4.54
CA ASN A 390 2.85 4.13 -4.65
C ASN A 390 2.25 4.93 -3.50
N VAL A 391 1.33 5.85 -3.82
CA VAL A 391 0.62 6.65 -2.82
C VAL A 391 -0.88 6.60 -3.08
N THR A 392 -1.66 6.25 -2.07
CA THR A 392 -3.13 6.19 -2.17
C THR A 392 -3.71 7.60 -1.99
N CYS A 393 -4.56 8.01 -2.93
CA CYS A 393 -5.27 9.29 -2.88
C CYS A 393 -6.77 9.06 -3.11
N VAL A 394 -7.59 9.54 -2.18
CA VAL A 394 -9.06 9.44 -2.29
C VAL A 394 -9.58 10.80 -2.79
N PRO A 395 -10.38 10.85 -3.86
CA PRO A 395 -10.95 12.13 -4.31
C PRO A 395 -11.94 12.68 -3.28
N SER A 396 -12.07 14.01 -3.22
CA SER A 396 -13.05 14.67 -2.33
C SER A 396 -14.49 14.32 -2.71
N ASP A 397 -14.74 14.06 -4.00
CA ASP A 397 -16.02 13.61 -4.52
C ASP A 397 -16.22 12.10 -4.28
N PRO A 398 -17.26 11.69 -3.51
CA PRO A 398 -17.57 10.28 -3.23
C PRO A 398 -17.76 9.38 -4.45
N HIS A 399 -18.21 9.92 -5.59
CA HIS A 399 -18.48 9.10 -6.78
C HIS A 399 -17.23 8.81 -7.61
N SER A 400 -16.14 9.54 -7.34
CA SER A 400 -14.88 9.35 -8.06
C SER A 400 -14.10 8.16 -7.46
N PRO A 401 -13.45 7.33 -8.29
CA PRO A 401 -12.67 6.20 -7.81
C PRO A 401 -11.38 6.66 -7.12
N THR A 402 -10.89 5.86 -6.18
CA THR A 402 -9.59 6.08 -5.53
C THR A 402 -8.46 5.86 -6.53
N ILE A 403 -7.45 6.74 -6.52
CA ILE A 403 -6.28 6.60 -7.39
C ILE A 403 -5.09 6.09 -6.56
N LEU A 404 -4.37 5.12 -7.11
CA LEU A 404 -3.03 4.76 -6.67
C LEU A 404 -2.01 5.52 -7.53
N ALA A 405 -1.50 6.63 -7.00
CA ALA A 405 -0.53 7.47 -7.68
C ALA A 405 0.84 6.77 -7.68
N ASN A 406 1.36 6.49 -8.88
CA ASN A 406 2.66 5.89 -9.10
C ASN A 406 3.24 6.36 -10.44
N TYR A 407 4.41 5.86 -10.82
CA TYR A 407 5.05 6.27 -12.07
C TYR A 407 4.35 5.77 -13.35
N LEU A 408 3.46 4.76 -13.27
CA LEU A 408 2.65 4.28 -14.40
C LEU A 408 1.39 5.12 -14.59
N THR A 409 0.68 5.41 -13.50
CA THR A 409 -0.60 6.11 -13.49
C THR A 409 -0.44 7.62 -13.51
N CYS A 410 0.57 8.14 -12.81
CA CYS A 410 0.79 9.57 -12.59
C CYS A 410 2.30 9.93 -12.66
N PRO A 411 3.00 9.68 -13.79
CA PRO A 411 4.46 9.86 -13.90
C PRO A 411 4.95 11.26 -13.56
N ASP A 412 4.24 12.29 -14.03
CA ASP A 412 4.62 13.71 -13.87
C ASP A 412 4.05 14.35 -12.60
N CYS A 413 3.31 13.59 -11.78
CA CYS A 413 2.77 14.08 -10.51
C CYS A 413 3.89 14.25 -9.48
N VAL A 414 3.84 15.35 -8.73
CA VAL A 414 4.83 15.70 -7.73
C VAL A 414 4.55 14.98 -6.41
N ILE A 415 5.56 14.28 -5.89
CA ILE A 415 5.39 13.36 -4.77
C ILE A 415 4.90 14.06 -3.50
N TRP A 416 5.46 15.22 -3.13
CA TRP A 416 5.02 15.91 -1.91
C TRP A 416 3.55 16.32 -1.95
N SER A 417 3.01 16.64 -3.14
CA SER A 417 1.59 16.98 -3.30
C SER A 417 0.69 15.74 -3.11
N ALA A 418 1.14 14.58 -3.60
CA ALA A 418 0.47 13.30 -3.38
C ALA A 418 0.52 12.84 -1.92
N VAL A 419 1.66 13.02 -1.25
CA VAL A 419 1.80 12.75 0.19
C VAL A 419 0.84 13.63 1.00
N LEU A 420 0.76 14.92 0.68
CA LEU A 420 -0.11 15.86 1.38
C LEU A 420 -1.60 15.56 1.14
N ALA A 421 -1.97 15.22 -0.09
CA ALA A 421 -3.31 14.73 -0.43
C ALA A 421 -3.65 13.45 0.34
N SER A 422 -2.72 12.49 0.39
CA SER A 422 -2.88 11.23 1.13
C SER A 422 -2.93 11.43 2.65
N ALA A 423 -2.42 12.53 3.19
CA ALA A 423 -2.49 12.89 4.62
C ALA A 423 -3.61 13.88 4.95
N ALA A 424 -4.47 14.23 3.98
CA ALA A 424 -5.52 15.22 4.14
C ALA A 424 -6.76 14.68 4.89
N VAL A 425 -6.60 14.42 6.19
CA VAL A 425 -7.69 13.96 7.07
C VAL A 425 -8.62 15.15 7.38
N PRO A 426 -9.95 15.00 7.19
CA PRO A 426 -10.91 16.03 7.56
C PRO A 426 -10.74 16.49 9.02
N GLY A 427 -10.61 17.81 9.23
CA GLY A 427 -10.39 18.42 10.56
C GLY A 427 -8.91 18.61 10.92
N ILE A 428 -7.99 17.89 10.27
CA ILE A 428 -6.54 18.04 10.45
C ILE A 428 -5.97 18.89 9.32
N LEU A 429 -6.27 18.53 8.07
CA LEU A 429 -5.86 19.25 6.88
C LEU A 429 -7.03 19.31 5.90
N ASN A 430 -7.19 20.45 5.23
CA ASN A 430 -8.22 20.60 4.20
C ASN A 430 -7.89 19.79 2.95
N PRO A 431 -8.89 19.41 2.13
CA PRO A 431 -8.66 18.70 0.87
C PRO A 431 -7.68 19.45 -0.04
N VAL A 432 -6.69 18.73 -0.57
CA VAL A 432 -5.54 19.28 -1.31
C VAL A 432 -5.60 18.94 -2.79
N VAL A 433 -5.09 19.82 -3.64
CA VAL A 433 -4.96 19.59 -5.09
C VAL A 433 -3.63 18.90 -5.38
N LEU A 434 -3.65 17.83 -6.17
CA LEU A 434 -2.43 17.19 -6.68
C LEU A 434 -1.75 18.12 -7.69
N MET A 435 -0.41 18.16 -7.71
CA MET A 435 0.36 19.01 -8.61
C MET A 435 1.11 18.15 -9.63
N THR A 436 1.12 18.59 -10.89
CA THR A 436 1.89 17.99 -11.98
C THR A 436 2.98 18.94 -12.45
N LYS A 437 4.14 18.38 -12.80
CA LYS A 437 5.27 19.12 -13.37
C LYS A 437 5.13 19.13 -14.89
N LYS A 438 5.01 20.31 -15.48
CA LYS A 438 4.99 20.48 -16.94
C LYS A 438 6.39 20.29 -17.53
N ARG A 439 6.46 20.10 -18.86
CA ARG A 439 7.73 20.05 -19.62
C ARG A 439 8.61 21.29 -19.36
N ASP A 440 7.99 22.45 -19.17
CA ASP A 440 8.67 23.72 -18.83
C ASP A 440 9.27 23.75 -17.41
N GLY A 441 9.18 22.64 -16.65
CA GLY A 441 9.60 22.55 -15.26
C GLY A 441 8.65 23.24 -14.27
N THR A 442 7.56 23.83 -14.74
CA THR A 442 6.62 24.57 -13.90
C THR A 442 5.50 23.68 -13.34
N LEU A 443 5.01 24.01 -12.15
CA LEU A 443 3.91 23.28 -11.52
C LEU A 443 2.53 23.78 -11.98
N ALA A 444 1.62 22.83 -12.20
CA ALA A 444 0.23 23.04 -12.53
C ALA A 444 -0.65 22.03 -11.77
N PRO A 445 -1.95 22.30 -11.57
CA PRO A 445 -2.85 21.31 -10.97
C PRO A 445 -2.92 20.05 -11.86
N TYR A 446 -2.90 18.89 -11.21
CA TYR A 446 -3.10 17.59 -11.86
C TYR A 446 -4.58 17.38 -12.20
N SER A 447 -4.84 16.82 -13.39
CA SER A 447 -6.20 16.67 -13.92
C SER A 447 -6.97 18.01 -13.91
N PHE A 448 -8.29 17.98 -13.69
CA PHE A 448 -9.14 19.18 -13.65
C PHE A 448 -9.05 19.96 -12.33
N GLY A 449 -7.97 19.78 -11.55
CA GLY A 449 -7.80 20.45 -10.26
C GLY A 449 -8.77 19.96 -9.18
N HIS A 450 -9.19 18.69 -9.24
CA HIS A 450 -9.97 18.08 -8.16
C HIS A 450 -9.18 18.07 -6.86
N LYS A 451 -9.90 18.24 -5.76
CA LYS A 451 -9.35 18.14 -4.41
C LYS A 451 -9.39 16.69 -3.93
N TRP A 452 -8.39 16.32 -3.15
CA TRP A 452 -8.13 14.97 -2.66
C TRP A 452 -8.07 14.97 -1.13
N LYS A 453 -8.39 13.82 -0.55
CA LYS A 453 -8.47 13.53 0.88
C LYS A 453 -7.60 12.31 1.22
N ASP A 454 -7.44 12.06 2.52
CA ASP A 454 -6.63 10.98 3.03
C ASP A 454 -7.01 9.60 2.44
N GLY A 455 -6.00 8.85 2.00
CA GLY A 455 -6.14 7.52 1.40
C GLY A 455 -6.74 6.48 2.36
N SER A 456 -6.44 6.60 3.66
CA SER A 456 -6.87 5.68 4.71
C SER A 456 -8.38 5.71 4.99
N LEU A 457 -9.10 6.72 4.50
CA LEU A 457 -10.56 6.79 4.64
C LEU A 457 -11.26 5.64 3.92
N ARG A 458 -10.75 5.23 2.76
CA ARG A 458 -11.36 4.19 1.91
C ARG A 458 -10.46 2.96 1.75
N THR A 459 -9.18 3.16 1.49
CA THR A 459 -8.23 2.08 1.21
C THR A 459 -6.85 2.38 1.79
N ASP A 460 -6.61 1.98 3.05
CA ASP A 460 -5.29 2.13 3.67
C ASP A 460 -4.21 1.26 2.99
N ILE A 461 -4.54 0.03 2.60
CA ILE A 461 -3.61 -0.89 1.93
C ILE A 461 -4.21 -1.38 0.61
N PRO A 462 -3.75 -0.88 -0.55
CA PRO A 462 -4.37 -1.14 -1.85
C PRO A 462 -3.88 -2.46 -2.48
N ILE A 463 -4.07 -3.60 -1.81
CA ILE A 463 -3.56 -4.92 -2.26
C ILE A 463 -4.04 -5.26 -3.68
N LYS A 464 -5.35 -5.09 -3.97
CA LYS A 464 -5.92 -5.38 -5.29
C LYS A 464 -5.26 -4.51 -6.40
N ALA A 465 -5.03 -3.22 -6.14
CA ALA A 465 -4.40 -2.34 -7.12
C ALA A 465 -2.90 -2.64 -7.31
N LEU A 466 -2.19 -3.03 -6.24
CA LEU A 466 -0.79 -3.46 -6.34
C LEU A 466 -0.64 -4.75 -7.15
N ASN A 467 -1.57 -5.69 -6.96
CA ASN A 467 -1.61 -6.92 -7.74
C ASN A 467 -1.84 -6.62 -9.23
N LEU A 468 -2.82 -5.76 -9.56
CA LEU A 468 -3.13 -5.37 -10.94
C LEU A 468 -1.99 -4.59 -11.63
N HIS A 469 -1.33 -3.67 -10.92
CA HIS A 469 -0.30 -2.81 -11.54
C HIS A 469 1.08 -3.49 -11.60
N PHE A 470 1.43 -4.33 -10.62
CA PHE A 470 2.80 -4.82 -10.45
C PHE A 470 2.92 -6.32 -10.15
N ASN A 471 1.82 -7.10 -10.31
CA ASN A 471 1.79 -8.52 -9.99
C ASN A 471 2.27 -8.85 -8.57
N VAL A 472 1.89 -8.00 -7.59
CA VAL A 472 2.26 -8.19 -6.19
C VAL A 472 1.41 -9.29 -5.57
N ASN A 473 2.05 -10.39 -5.17
CA ASN A 473 1.43 -11.52 -4.49
C ASN A 473 1.87 -11.63 -3.02
N PHE A 474 3.01 -11.04 -2.67
CA PHE A 474 3.55 -11.06 -1.31
C PHE A 474 3.59 -9.64 -0.73
N THR A 475 2.85 -9.41 0.35
CA THR A 475 2.74 -8.06 0.97
C THR A 475 3.30 -8.06 2.38
N ILE A 476 4.22 -7.12 2.62
CA ILE A 476 4.77 -6.81 3.94
C ILE A 476 4.07 -5.55 4.42
N VAL A 477 3.13 -5.69 5.36
CA VAL A 477 2.36 -4.58 5.91
C VAL A 477 2.96 -4.14 7.24
N SER A 478 3.41 -2.89 7.32
CA SER A 478 3.70 -2.24 8.60
C SER A 478 2.45 -1.50 9.07
N GLN A 479 1.79 -2.03 10.10
CA GLN A 479 0.52 -1.51 10.61
C GLN A 479 0.72 -0.71 11.89
N VAL A 480 0.43 0.59 11.84
CA VAL A 480 0.62 1.52 12.98
C VAL A 480 -0.63 2.31 13.34
N ASN A 481 -1.75 2.08 12.65
CA ASN A 481 -3.02 2.74 12.95
C ASN A 481 -3.43 2.56 14.42
N PRO A 482 -3.62 3.67 15.18
CA PRO A 482 -3.90 3.61 16.61
C PRO A 482 -5.25 2.96 16.94
N HIS A 483 -6.23 3.09 16.05
CA HIS A 483 -7.58 2.58 16.23
C HIS A 483 -7.67 1.05 16.06
N ILE A 484 -6.81 0.45 15.22
CA ILE A 484 -6.73 -1.01 15.02
C ILE A 484 -5.78 -1.67 16.02
N ASN A 485 -4.81 -0.91 16.54
CA ASN A 485 -3.81 -1.37 17.52
C ASN A 485 -4.44 -2.16 18.68
N LEU A 486 -5.61 -1.73 19.15
CA LEU A 486 -6.33 -2.37 20.24
C LEU A 486 -6.98 -3.72 19.85
N PHE A 487 -7.40 -3.88 18.60
CA PHE A 487 -8.12 -5.04 18.07
C PHE A 487 -7.22 -6.12 17.44
N PHE A 488 -5.91 -5.88 17.39
CA PHE A 488 -4.96 -6.84 16.82
C PHE A 488 -4.61 -7.94 17.85
N PHE A 489 -5.14 -9.13 17.60
CA PHE A 489 -4.86 -10.32 18.40
C PHE A 489 -4.50 -11.50 17.51
N SER A 490 -3.26 -11.97 17.64
CA SER A 490 -2.78 -13.16 16.94
C SER A 490 -3.02 -14.39 17.81
N SER A 491 -4.14 -15.05 17.53
CA SER A 491 -4.65 -16.24 18.22
C SER A 491 -3.68 -17.43 18.21
N ARG A 492 -2.93 -17.60 17.12
CA ARG A 492 -1.98 -18.71 16.91
C ARG A 492 -0.53 -18.23 16.73
N GLY A 493 -0.19 -17.08 17.31
CA GLY A 493 1.14 -16.49 17.17
C GLY A 493 1.32 -15.77 15.84
N THR A 494 2.52 -15.27 15.61
CA THR A 494 2.88 -14.58 14.36
C THR A 494 4.26 -15.05 13.92
N VAL A 495 4.60 -14.94 12.64
CA VAL A 495 5.95 -15.19 12.10
C VAL A 495 7.07 -14.72 13.07
N GLY A 496 7.98 -15.60 13.46
CA GLY A 496 9.09 -15.33 14.40
C GLY A 496 8.69 -15.07 15.86
N ARG A 497 7.42 -15.27 16.23
CA ARG A 497 6.91 -15.11 17.60
C ARG A 497 5.91 -16.23 17.92
N PRO A 498 6.39 -17.36 18.45
CA PRO A 498 5.53 -18.46 18.84
C PRO A 498 4.63 -18.14 20.02
N VAL A 499 3.53 -18.89 20.07
CA VAL A 499 2.58 -18.80 21.17
C VAL A 499 3.30 -19.22 22.45
N THR A 500 3.10 -18.43 23.50
CA THR A 500 3.76 -18.64 24.78
C THR A 500 3.25 -19.89 25.52
N HIS A 501 2.04 -20.34 25.20
CA HIS A 501 1.38 -21.50 25.77
C HIS A 501 1.86 -22.82 25.11
N ARG A 502 1.99 -23.90 25.91
CA ARG A 502 2.34 -25.27 25.47
C ARG A 502 3.51 -25.34 24.46
N LYS A 503 4.59 -24.58 24.72
CA LYS A 503 5.83 -24.56 23.91
C LYS A 503 5.57 -24.20 22.42
N GLY A 504 4.80 -23.15 22.15
CA GLY A 504 4.44 -22.75 20.78
C GLY A 504 3.13 -23.34 20.29
N ARG A 505 2.68 -24.47 20.88
CA ARG A 505 1.59 -25.27 20.33
C ARG A 505 0.25 -24.92 20.97
N GLY A 506 -0.58 -24.14 20.27
CA GLY A 506 -1.98 -23.95 20.61
C GLY A 506 -2.46 -22.50 20.52
N TRP A 507 -3.55 -22.22 21.22
CA TRP A 507 -4.21 -20.92 21.20
C TRP A 507 -3.67 -20.01 22.30
N ARG A 508 -3.45 -18.74 21.96
CA ARG A 508 -2.95 -17.70 22.87
C ARG A 508 -3.98 -17.43 23.98
N GLY A 509 -3.61 -17.62 25.24
CA GLY A 509 -4.56 -17.51 26.37
C GLY A 509 -5.58 -18.67 26.45
N GLY A 510 -5.32 -19.79 25.77
CA GLY A 510 -6.19 -20.97 25.75
C GLY A 510 -7.29 -20.90 24.69
N PHE A 511 -7.93 -22.05 24.43
CA PHE A 511 -8.99 -22.18 23.41
C PHE A 511 -10.19 -21.29 23.72
N LEU A 512 -10.69 -21.32 24.96
CA LEU A 512 -11.88 -20.57 25.36
C LEU A 512 -11.66 -19.05 25.27
N GLY A 513 -10.54 -18.55 25.81
CA GLY A 513 -10.22 -17.12 25.77
C GLY A 513 -10.08 -16.59 24.35
N THR A 514 -9.44 -17.38 23.46
CA THR A 514 -9.36 -17.01 22.05
C THR A 514 -10.70 -17.14 21.33
N ALA A 515 -11.49 -18.18 21.59
CA ALA A 515 -12.78 -18.39 20.95
C ALA A 515 -13.75 -17.23 21.26
N ILE A 516 -13.80 -16.80 22.53
CA ILE A 516 -14.61 -15.65 22.95
C ILE A 516 -14.10 -14.37 22.29
N GLU A 517 -12.79 -14.14 22.24
CA GLU A 517 -12.21 -12.97 21.56
C GLU A 517 -12.59 -12.93 20.07
N GLN A 518 -12.49 -14.05 19.36
CA GLN A 518 -12.86 -14.15 17.95
C GLN A 518 -14.37 -13.93 17.75
N TYR A 519 -15.20 -14.51 18.62
CA TYR A 519 -16.65 -14.34 18.57
C TYR A 519 -17.05 -12.87 18.75
N ILE A 520 -16.53 -12.20 19.79
CA ILE A 520 -16.80 -10.77 20.03
C ILE A 520 -16.32 -9.92 18.84
N LYS A 521 -15.15 -10.23 18.27
CA LYS A 521 -14.60 -9.50 17.13
C LYS A 521 -15.47 -9.66 15.87
N LEU A 522 -15.94 -10.88 15.58
CA LEU A 522 -16.86 -11.14 14.47
C LEU A 522 -18.18 -10.41 14.67
N ASP A 523 -18.73 -10.40 15.89
CA ASP A 523 -19.96 -9.67 16.20
C ASP A 523 -19.79 -8.15 16.09
N LEU A 524 -18.68 -7.59 16.58
CA LEU A 524 -18.36 -6.17 16.39
C LEU A 524 -18.32 -5.81 14.90
N ASN A 525 -17.63 -6.61 14.08
CA ASN A 525 -17.57 -6.42 12.63
C ASN A 525 -18.95 -6.50 11.98
N LYS A 526 -19.78 -7.48 12.39
CA LYS A 526 -21.16 -7.62 11.92
C LYS A 526 -21.97 -6.35 12.17
N TRP A 527 -21.97 -5.85 13.41
CA TRP A 527 -22.74 -4.65 13.76
C TRP A 527 -22.21 -3.37 13.09
N LEU A 528 -20.90 -3.25 12.88
CA LEU A 528 -20.32 -2.17 12.08
C LEU A 528 -20.76 -2.23 10.60
N ARG A 529 -20.84 -3.43 10.01
CA ARG A 529 -21.38 -3.62 8.64
C ARG A 529 -22.86 -3.26 8.58
N VAL A 530 -23.66 -3.64 9.58
CA VAL A 530 -25.08 -3.26 9.69
C VAL A 530 -25.24 -1.73 9.74
N LEU A 531 -24.41 -1.04 10.54
CA LEU A 531 -24.38 0.43 10.59
C LEU A 531 -24.15 1.06 9.22
N ARG A 532 -23.23 0.46 8.43
CA ARG A 532 -22.87 0.92 7.09
C ARG A 532 -23.99 0.66 6.08
N HIS A 533 -24.46 -0.58 5.96
CA HIS A 533 -25.44 -0.96 4.92
C HIS A 533 -26.78 -0.26 5.10
N LEU A 534 -27.17 0.02 6.35
CA LEU A 534 -28.39 0.76 6.66
C LEU A 534 -28.18 2.28 6.66
N GLU A 535 -26.99 2.76 6.30
CA GLU A 535 -26.57 4.18 6.33
C GLU A 535 -26.96 4.93 7.61
N LEU A 536 -26.91 4.25 8.75
CA LEU A 536 -27.42 4.79 10.01
C LEU A 536 -26.47 5.85 10.59
N LEU A 537 -25.18 5.76 10.24
CA LEU A 537 -24.19 6.73 10.67
C LEU A 537 -24.49 8.11 10.06
N PRO A 538 -24.42 9.20 10.85
CA PRO A 538 -24.30 10.52 10.27
C PRO A 538 -23.02 10.57 9.43
N ARG A 539 -23.02 11.34 8.34
CA ARG A 539 -21.83 11.63 7.51
C ARG A 539 -21.22 12.96 7.95
N PRO A 540 -20.55 13.08 9.13
CA PRO A 540 -19.90 14.32 9.49
C PRO A 540 -18.85 14.65 8.42
N MET A 541 -18.82 15.90 7.96
CA MET A 541 -17.97 16.35 6.84
C MET A 541 -18.29 15.66 5.49
N GLY A 542 -19.48 15.05 5.34
CA GLY A 542 -19.91 14.42 4.09
C GLY A 542 -19.10 13.17 3.71
N GLN A 543 -18.58 12.45 4.70
CA GLN A 543 -17.72 11.27 4.52
C GLN A 543 -18.22 10.08 5.36
N ASP A 544 -18.00 8.88 4.83
CA ASP A 544 -18.37 7.61 5.46
C ASP A 544 -17.21 7.07 6.31
N TRP A 545 -17.24 7.37 7.62
CA TRP A 545 -16.20 6.97 8.57
C TRP A 545 -16.24 5.48 8.95
N SER A 546 -17.25 4.75 8.49
CA SER A 546 -17.40 3.30 8.74
C SER A 546 -16.32 2.48 8.02
N GLU A 547 -15.84 2.93 6.86
CA GLU A 547 -14.85 2.21 6.06
C GLU A 547 -13.51 2.08 6.79
N ILE A 548 -13.14 3.06 7.62
CA ILE A 548 -11.93 3.06 8.43
C ILE A 548 -11.85 1.83 9.35
N TRP A 549 -12.98 1.28 9.80
CA TRP A 549 -12.99 0.12 10.70
C TRP A 549 -13.13 -1.21 9.97
N LEU A 550 -13.72 -1.20 8.77
CA LEU A 550 -14.07 -2.40 8.01
C LEU A 550 -12.99 -2.85 7.02
N GLN A 551 -11.96 -2.04 6.80
CA GLN A 551 -10.86 -2.33 5.89
C GLN A 551 -10.01 -3.55 6.34
N LYS A 552 -9.34 -4.18 5.36
CA LYS A 552 -8.36 -5.25 5.60
C LYS A 552 -7.00 -4.61 5.92
N PHE A 553 -6.54 -4.76 7.16
CA PHE A 553 -5.29 -4.18 7.68
C PHE A 553 -4.11 -5.15 7.79
N SER A 554 -4.23 -6.34 7.19
CA SER A 554 -3.22 -7.40 7.25
C SER A 554 -2.79 -7.83 5.87
N GLY A 555 -1.48 -8.00 5.68
CA GLY A 555 -0.90 -8.67 4.51
C GLY A 555 -0.36 -10.05 4.87
N THR A 556 0.37 -10.67 3.93
CA THR A 556 1.05 -11.96 4.13
C THR A 556 1.96 -11.91 5.35
N VAL A 557 2.74 -10.83 5.47
CA VAL A 557 3.54 -10.51 6.65
C VAL A 557 3.03 -9.20 7.23
N THR A 558 2.50 -9.24 8.45
CA THR A 558 2.11 -8.01 9.16
C THR A 558 3.09 -7.73 10.30
N ILE A 559 3.77 -6.59 10.21
CA ILE A 559 4.67 -6.04 11.22
C ILE A 559 3.88 -5.05 12.07
N TRP A 560 3.92 -5.27 13.38
CA TRP A 560 3.20 -4.45 14.34
C TRP A 560 4.14 -3.95 15.43
N PRO A 561 4.56 -2.68 15.36
CA PRO A 561 5.34 -2.01 16.41
C PRO A 561 4.53 -1.87 17.70
N LYS A 562 5.15 -2.15 18.86
CA LYS A 562 4.48 -2.04 20.16
C LYS A 562 4.45 -0.59 20.63
N SER A 563 3.29 0.04 20.59
CA SER A 563 3.11 1.42 21.06
C SER A 563 2.99 1.51 22.58
N ILE A 564 3.31 2.68 23.14
CA ILE A 564 3.19 2.99 24.57
C ILE A 564 2.02 3.98 24.77
N PRO A 565 1.32 3.97 25.93
CA PRO A 565 0.24 4.93 26.20
C PRO A 565 0.62 6.41 25.99
N SER A 566 1.87 6.79 26.26
CA SER A 566 2.39 8.14 26.00
C SER A 566 2.30 8.57 24.53
N ASP A 567 2.32 7.61 23.59
CA ASP A 567 2.26 7.89 22.16
C ASP A 567 0.85 8.32 21.72
N PHE A 568 -0.18 7.84 22.41
CA PHE A 568 -1.57 8.28 22.14
C PHE A 568 -1.79 9.73 22.56
N ILE A 569 -1.13 10.18 23.63
CA ILE A 569 -1.19 11.57 24.09
C ILE A 569 -0.48 12.50 23.09
N HIS A 570 0.65 12.06 22.53
CA HIS A 570 1.48 12.84 21.60
C HIS A 570 1.18 12.54 20.12
N ILE A 571 -0.02 12.02 19.82
CA ILE A 571 -0.38 11.55 18.47
C ILE A 571 -0.28 12.64 17.39
N LEU A 572 -0.45 13.91 17.75
CA LEU A 572 -0.37 15.08 16.87
C LEU A 572 0.68 16.09 17.37
N SER A 573 1.82 15.59 17.86
CA SER A 573 2.93 16.40 18.36
C SER A 573 4.26 15.95 17.75
N ASP A 574 5.18 16.90 17.53
CA ASP A 574 6.49 16.60 16.95
C ASP A 574 7.35 15.74 17.89
N PRO A 575 8.14 14.78 17.35
CA PRO A 575 8.96 13.87 18.15
C PRO A 575 10.22 14.55 18.67
N SER A 576 10.58 14.26 19.92
CA SER A 576 11.95 14.52 20.41
C SER A 576 12.92 13.49 19.81
N PRO A 577 14.22 13.80 19.69
CA PRO A 577 15.22 12.84 19.21
C PRO A 577 15.24 11.53 20.01
N GLU A 578 15.06 11.59 21.33
CA GLU A 578 14.94 10.41 22.19
C GLU A 578 13.67 9.60 21.90
N ARG A 579 12.52 10.28 21.70
CA ARG A 579 11.26 9.61 21.37
C ARG A 579 11.37 8.91 20.01
N LEU A 580 11.98 9.57 19.03
CA LEU A 580 12.24 8.99 17.72
C LEU A 580 13.22 7.81 17.81
N ALA A 581 14.30 7.92 18.58
CA ALA A 581 15.26 6.83 18.81
C ALA A 581 14.56 5.57 19.33
N ARG A 582 13.67 5.73 20.32
CA ARG A 582 12.85 4.62 20.83
C ARG A 582 11.92 4.06 19.76
N MET A 583 11.23 4.91 18.99
CA MET A 583 10.32 4.45 17.93
C MET A 583 11.06 3.69 16.83
N ILE A 584 12.24 4.14 16.43
CA ILE A 584 13.14 3.43 15.51
C ILE A 584 13.51 2.07 16.10
N HIS A 585 14.01 2.02 17.34
CA HIS A 585 14.38 0.76 18.00
C HIS A 585 13.23 -0.23 18.06
N VAL A 586 12.03 0.22 18.47
CA VAL A 586 10.84 -0.63 18.55
C VAL A 586 10.38 -1.10 17.17
N GLY A 587 10.47 -0.25 16.15
CA GLY A 587 10.21 -0.62 14.76
C GLY A 587 11.13 -1.74 14.29
N GLN A 588 12.43 -1.62 14.56
CA GLN A 588 13.44 -2.64 14.25
C GLN A 588 13.14 -3.96 14.97
N GLN A 589 12.88 -3.92 16.29
CA GLN A 589 12.52 -5.11 17.09
C GLN A 589 11.27 -5.85 16.61
N SER A 590 10.32 -5.13 16.02
CA SER A 590 9.11 -5.74 15.47
C SER A 590 9.34 -6.32 14.07
N ALA A 591 10.32 -5.82 13.32
CA ALA A 591 10.70 -6.32 12.00
C ALA A 591 11.63 -7.55 12.07
N PHE A 592 12.58 -7.60 13.01
CA PHE A 592 13.58 -8.69 13.12
C PHE A 592 13.01 -10.12 13.04
N PRO A 593 11.90 -10.48 13.74
CA PRO A 593 11.36 -11.84 13.65
C PRO A 593 10.80 -12.21 12.28
N LYS A 594 10.55 -11.22 11.41
CA LYS A 594 9.99 -11.43 10.07
C LYS A 594 11.07 -11.52 8.99
N ILE A 595 12.30 -11.09 9.30
CA ILE A 595 13.38 -10.93 8.31
C ILE A 595 13.67 -12.25 7.61
N GLN A 596 13.79 -13.38 8.32
CA GLN A 596 14.08 -14.66 7.66
C GLN A 596 13.01 -15.09 6.66
N PHE A 597 11.73 -14.83 6.97
CA PHE A 597 10.65 -15.16 6.06
C PHE A 597 10.71 -14.29 4.80
N VAL A 598 10.98 -12.99 4.98
CA VAL A 598 11.16 -12.07 3.85
C VAL A 598 12.42 -12.41 3.04
N GLN A 599 13.53 -12.76 3.70
CA GLN A 599 14.77 -13.21 3.07
C GLN A 599 14.55 -14.43 2.18
N ASN A 600 13.82 -15.43 2.68
CA ASN A 600 13.51 -16.64 1.92
C ASN A 600 12.73 -16.35 0.64
N ARG A 601 11.74 -15.45 0.72
CA ARG A 601 10.97 -15.00 -0.45
C ARG A 601 11.83 -14.20 -1.44
N LEU A 602 12.52 -13.17 -0.95
CA LEU A 602 13.33 -12.28 -1.78
C LEU A 602 14.54 -12.98 -2.40
N LYS A 603 15.07 -14.04 -1.78
CA LYS A 603 16.17 -14.83 -2.34
C LYS A 603 15.83 -15.40 -3.72
N ILE A 604 14.62 -15.94 -3.89
CA ILE A 604 14.14 -16.46 -5.17
C ILE A 604 13.77 -15.31 -6.11
N GLU A 605 13.04 -14.30 -5.60
CA GLU A 605 12.62 -13.14 -6.41
C GLU A 605 13.82 -12.39 -7.02
N ASN A 606 14.87 -12.15 -6.25
CA ASN A 606 16.07 -11.44 -6.68
C ASN A 606 16.82 -12.21 -7.78
N GLU A 607 16.92 -13.54 -7.71
CA GLU A 607 17.55 -14.32 -8.78
C GLU A 607 16.71 -14.36 -10.05
N ILE A 608 15.38 -14.45 -9.96
CA ILE A 608 14.49 -14.35 -11.13
C ILE A 608 14.67 -12.98 -11.80
N MET A 609 14.70 -11.91 -11.00
CA MET A 609 14.92 -10.55 -11.49
C MET A 609 16.31 -10.36 -12.11
N LYS A 610 17.34 -10.98 -11.54
CA LYS A 610 18.69 -11.01 -12.12
C LYS A 610 18.71 -11.75 -13.46
N GLY A 611 18.05 -12.91 -13.54
CA GLY A 611 17.90 -13.67 -14.79
C GLY A 611 17.17 -12.89 -15.88
N LEU A 612 16.11 -12.15 -15.51
CA LEU A 612 15.42 -11.23 -16.41
C LEU A 612 16.32 -10.11 -16.93
N GLN A 613 17.28 -9.62 -16.13
CA GLN A 613 18.18 -8.54 -16.49
C GLN A 613 19.30 -9.01 -17.43
N GLU A 614 19.92 -10.14 -17.13
CA GLU A 614 21.04 -10.68 -17.92
C GLU A 614 20.60 -11.28 -19.26
N SER A 615 19.38 -11.81 -19.33
CA SER A 615 18.84 -12.46 -20.53
C SER A 615 18.30 -11.49 -21.59
N ARG A 616 18.38 -10.17 -21.36
CA ARG A 616 17.81 -9.17 -22.28
C ARG A 616 18.66 -9.04 -23.54
N THR A 617 18.00 -9.09 -24.70
CA THR A 617 18.55 -8.70 -26.00
C THR A 617 18.07 -7.27 -26.33
N GLY A 618 18.97 -6.39 -26.76
CA GLY A 618 18.78 -4.93 -26.82
C GLY A 618 17.77 -4.38 -27.84
N GLY A 619 16.73 -5.13 -28.21
CA GLY A 619 15.78 -4.74 -29.28
C GLY A 619 14.29 -4.75 -28.91
N ARG A 620 13.88 -5.14 -27.69
CA ARG A 620 12.46 -5.13 -27.29
C ARG A 620 12.15 -3.97 -26.35
N ALA A 621 11.15 -3.17 -26.74
CA ALA A 621 10.58 -2.12 -25.91
C ALA A 621 10.17 -2.69 -24.55
N LEU A 622 10.57 -1.97 -23.53
CA LEU A 622 10.59 -2.37 -22.14
C LEU A 622 9.14 -2.53 -21.61
N SER A 623 8.92 -3.40 -20.62
CA SER A 623 7.84 -3.09 -19.67
C SER A 623 8.27 -1.84 -18.90
N PRO A 624 7.37 -0.87 -18.63
CA PRO A 624 7.76 0.37 -17.95
C PRO A 624 8.42 0.11 -16.56
N ILE A 625 8.19 -1.08 -15.99
CA ILE A 625 8.72 -1.60 -14.73
C ILE A 625 10.20 -2.05 -14.77
N LEU A 626 10.74 -2.42 -15.94
CA LEU A 626 12.12 -2.89 -16.11
C LEU A 626 12.99 -1.92 -16.93
N SER A 627 12.43 -0.75 -17.27
CA SER A 627 12.99 0.15 -18.28
C SER A 627 14.28 0.86 -17.89
N ARG A 628 14.46 1.17 -16.61
CA ARG A 628 15.32 2.30 -16.23
C ARG A 628 16.43 2.04 -15.25
N ARG A 629 16.67 0.78 -14.91
CA ARG A 629 17.91 0.39 -14.18
C ARG A 629 19.20 0.66 -14.97
N LEU A 630 19.14 1.23 -16.18
CA LEU A 630 20.16 1.12 -17.23
C LEU A 630 20.82 2.42 -17.71
N ASN A 631 20.44 3.63 -17.27
CA ASN A 631 21.15 4.83 -17.74
C ASN A 631 22.31 5.20 -16.81
N ASN A 632 23.49 4.66 -17.12
CA ASN A 632 24.77 5.29 -16.83
C ASN A 632 24.82 6.64 -17.60
N PRO A 633 25.36 7.74 -17.05
CA PRO A 633 25.14 9.10 -17.57
C PRO A 633 25.91 9.46 -18.86
N GLU A 634 26.39 8.49 -19.64
CA GLU A 634 27.37 8.76 -20.71
C GLU A 634 26.90 8.61 -22.16
N ASN A 635 25.64 8.28 -22.45
CA ASN A 635 25.17 8.25 -23.84
C ASN A 635 23.78 8.88 -24.02
N GLU A 636 23.76 10.18 -24.31
CA GLU A 636 22.61 10.87 -24.87
C GLU A 636 22.57 10.65 -26.39
N HIS A 637 21.65 9.80 -26.87
CA HIS A 637 21.15 9.90 -28.23
C HIS A 637 19.62 9.77 -28.27
N SER A 638 19.03 10.63 -29.10
CA SER A 638 17.62 10.98 -29.32
C SER A 638 16.59 9.86 -29.13
N ASP A 639 15.60 10.16 -28.28
CA ASP A 639 14.46 9.31 -27.92
C ASP A 639 13.45 9.18 -29.08
N SER A 640 13.32 7.98 -29.65
CA SER A 640 12.42 7.62 -30.78
C SER A 640 10.92 7.63 -30.43
N MET A 641 10.58 7.87 -29.16
CA MET A 641 9.19 7.97 -28.71
C MET A 641 8.60 9.37 -28.89
N THR A 642 9.45 10.39 -29.03
CA THR A 642 9.04 11.77 -29.33
C THR A 642 8.50 11.89 -30.76
N GLU A 643 9.14 11.21 -31.73
CA GLU A 643 8.71 11.16 -33.14
C GLU A 643 7.30 10.54 -33.30
N ARG A 644 6.97 9.50 -32.52
CA ARG A 644 5.66 8.81 -32.65
C ARG A 644 4.48 9.61 -32.11
N LEU A 645 4.73 10.64 -31.30
CA LEU A 645 3.69 11.53 -30.79
C LEU A 645 3.46 12.73 -31.73
N ASP A 646 4.44 13.06 -32.57
CA ASP A 646 4.33 14.15 -33.56
C ASP A 646 3.48 13.72 -34.78
N ASP A 647 3.50 12.43 -35.17
CA ASP A 647 2.73 11.92 -36.32
C ASP A 647 1.20 11.84 -36.12
N ASN A 648 0.70 11.99 -34.88
CA ASN A 648 -0.73 11.82 -34.56
C ASN A 648 -1.47 13.13 -34.23
N LEU A 649 -0.87 14.28 -34.51
CA LEU A 649 -1.54 15.58 -34.41
C LEU A 649 -1.73 16.15 -35.83
N PRO A 650 -2.93 16.57 -36.23
CA PRO A 650 -3.08 17.29 -37.48
C PRO A 650 -2.27 18.59 -37.39
N GLU A 651 -1.32 18.77 -38.31
CA GLU A 651 -0.55 19.99 -38.48
C GLU A 651 -1.51 21.18 -38.59
N ARG A 652 -1.44 22.09 -37.61
CA ARG A 652 -2.24 23.31 -37.60
C ARG A 652 -1.46 24.38 -38.34
N ASP A 653 -1.56 24.34 -39.66
CA ASP A 653 -0.98 25.37 -40.51
C ASP A 653 -1.75 26.68 -40.39
N GLY A 654 -1.02 27.76 -40.15
CA GLY A 654 -1.58 29.09 -39.96
C GLY A 654 -1.75 29.81 -41.29
N SER A 655 -2.96 30.20 -41.67
CA SER A 655 -3.17 31.46 -42.39
C SER A 655 -4.65 31.88 -42.48
N SER A 656 -4.83 33.19 -42.32
CA SER A 656 -5.86 34.05 -42.90
C SER A 656 -7.34 33.80 -42.57
N TYR A 657 -7.86 34.66 -41.69
CA TYR A 657 -9.25 35.13 -41.75
C TYR A 657 -9.62 35.55 -43.17
N ARG A 658 -10.66 34.96 -43.76
CA ARG A 658 -11.52 35.68 -44.71
C ARG A 658 -12.93 35.10 -44.78
N ASN A 659 -13.85 36.04 -44.62
CA ASN A 659 -15.28 36.03 -44.80
C ASN A 659 -15.65 35.59 -46.23
N GLU A 660 -16.62 34.69 -46.41
CA GLU A 660 -17.76 34.89 -47.33
C GLU A 660 -18.72 33.69 -47.36
N SER A 661 -20.00 34.04 -47.20
CA SER A 661 -21.20 33.28 -47.48
C SER A 661 -21.33 32.89 -48.95
N ARG A 662 -21.76 31.65 -49.25
CA ARG A 662 -22.67 31.38 -50.38
C ARG A 662 -23.48 30.09 -50.21
N PHE A 663 -24.78 30.31 -50.28
CA PHE A 663 -25.89 29.38 -50.45
C PHE A 663 -25.73 28.51 -51.71
N THR A 664 -26.13 27.24 -51.65
CA THR A 664 -26.95 26.59 -52.70
C THR A 664 -27.60 25.33 -52.14
N ASP A 665 -28.92 25.39 -52.00
CA ASP A 665 -29.85 24.26 -51.98
C ASP A 665 -29.65 23.37 -53.22
N LEU A 666 -29.85 22.06 -53.07
CA LEU A 666 -30.48 21.20 -54.09
C LEU A 666 -31.12 19.99 -53.40
N SER A 667 -32.35 19.73 -53.81
CA SER A 667 -33.39 18.91 -53.21
C SER A 667 -33.44 17.46 -53.75
N ASP A 668 -34.24 16.66 -53.03
CA ASP A 668 -35.01 15.48 -53.46
C ASP A 668 -34.31 14.14 -53.76
N SER A 669 -34.68 13.11 -52.97
CA SER A 669 -35.73 12.16 -53.39
C SER A 669 -36.08 11.11 -52.32
N MET A 670 -37.36 10.74 -52.33
CA MET A 670 -38.12 9.95 -51.36
C MET A 670 -37.75 8.46 -51.30
N SER A 671 -38.02 7.82 -50.16
CA SER A 671 -38.99 6.70 -50.11
C SER A 671 -39.49 6.44 -48.68
N GLN A 672 -40.78 6.10 -48.62
CA GLN A 672 -41.65 6.07 -47.45
C GLN A 672 -41.61 4.71 -46.74
N SER A 673 -41.81 4.70 -45.43
CA SER A 673 -42.74 3.76 -44.79
C SER A 673 -43.27 4.34 -43.48
N THR A 674 -44.53 4.73 -43.53
CA THR A 674 -45.35 5.25 -42.43
C THR A 674 -45.88 4.14 -41.55
N ALA A 675 -45.81 4.30 -40.23
CA ALA A 675 -46.85 3.85 -39.31
C ALA A 675 -46.89 4.78 -38.10
N SER A 676 -47.97 5.55 -38.02
CA SER A 676 -48.24 6.60 -37.05
C SER A 676 -48.77 6.07 -35.71
N SER A 677 -48.38 6.66 -34.60
CA SER A 677 -49.30 6.95 -33.49
C SER A 677 -48.89 8.23 -32.75
N ARG A 678 -49.86 9.14 -32.59
CA ARG A 678 -49.74 10.44 -31.92
C ARG A 678 -49.58 10.28 -30.39
N PRO A 679 -48.96 11.27 -29.71
CA PRO A 679 -48.77 11.25 -28.26
C PRO A 679 -50.03 11.69 -27.50
N GLN A 680 -50.42 10.93 -26.47
CA GLN A 680 -51.40 11.34 -25.46
C GLN A 680 -50.71 12.05 -24.28
N THR A 681 -51.36 13.11 -23.82
CA THR A 681 -51.06 13.93 -22.63
C THR A 681 -51.04 13.11 -21.32
N PRO A 682 -50.22 13.44 -20.31
CA PRO A 682 -50.18 12.68 -19.07
C PRO A 682 -51.37 13.05 -18.17
N SER A 683 -52.17 12.04 -17.82
CA SER A 683 -53.17 12.12 -16.75
C SER A 683 -52.54 11.68 -15.42
N SER A 684 -52.93 12.34 -14.33
CA SER A 684 -52.51 11.99 -12.98
C SER A 684 -53.02 10.60 -12.59
N ARG A 685 -52.13 9.69 -12.18
CA ARG A 685 -52.51 8.47 -11.46
C ARG A 685 -51.62 8.28 -10.25
N ARG A 686 -52.27 8.20 -9.08
CA ARG A 686 -51.71 7.69 -7.82
C ARG A 686 -51.25 6.24 -8.05
N GLY A 687 -49.95 5.97 -7.90
CA GLY A 687 -49.43 4.61 -7.85
C GLY A 687 -49.90 3.90 -6.57
N SER A 688 -50.30 2.64 -6.68
CA SER A 688 -50.68 1.81 -5.54
C SER A 688 -49.43 1.27 -4.86
N VAL A 689 -49.43 1.22 -3.51
CA VAL A 689 -48.34 0.72 -2.65
C VAL A 689 -47.83 -0.67 -3.07
N ILE A 690 -48.67 -1.48 -3.70
CA ILE A 690 -48.34 -2.84 -4.15
C ILE A 690 -47.38 -2.82 -5.35
N GLU A 691 -47.46 -1.79 -6.20
CA GLU A 691 -46.60 -1.66 -7.38
C GLU A 691 -45.22 -1.12 -7.00
N GLU A 692 -45.16 -0.27 -5.97
CA GLU A 692 -43.93 0.17 -5.30
C GLU A 692 -43.23 -1.02 -4.60
N MET A 693 -44.00 -1.86 -3.89
CA MET A 693 -43.48 -3.10 -3.26
C MET A 693 -42.96 -4.10 -4.29
N ARG A 694 -43.61 -4.23 -5.45
CA ARG A 694 -43.16 -5.13 -6.52
C ARG A 694 -41.86 -4.64 -7.16
N ARG A 695 -41.71 -3.32 -7.35
CA ARG A 695 -40.45 -2.69 -7.77
C ARG A 695 -39.34 -2.86 -6.73
N GLN A 696 -39.64 -2.69 -5.45
CA GLN A 696 -38.65 -2.91 -4.38
C GLN A 696 -38.26 -4.38 -4.25
N SER A 697 -39.17 -5.34 -4.49
CA SER A 697 -38.86 -6.77 -4.47
C SER A 697 -37.94 -7.23 -5.60
N ALA A 698 -37.94 -6.53 -6.74
CA ALA A 698 -37.06 -6.83 -7.87
C ALA A 698 -35.60 -6.44 -7.62
N VAL A 699 -35.34 -5.57 -6.64
CA VAL A 699 -33.98 -5.17 -6.22
C VAL A 699 -33.33 -6.22 -5.30
N PHE A 700 -34.10 -7.15 -4.71
CA PHE A 700 -33.57 -8.15 -3.80
C PHE A 700 -32.82 -9.32 -4.47
N PHE A 701 -32.90 -9.47 -5.79
CA PHE A 701 -32.40 -10.66 -6.50
C PHE A 701 -31.32 -10.41 -7.56
N ASP A 702 -30.88 -9.15 -7.79
CA ASP A 702 -29.96 -8.85 -8.90
C ASP A 702 -28.65 -8.13 -8.49
N ASP A 703 -28.30 -8.11 -7.21
CA ASP A 703 -26.94 -7.74 -6.76
C ASP A 703 -26.02 -8.97 -6.85
N THR A 704 -25.49 -9.22 -8.04
CA THR A 704 -24.51 -10.29 -8.30
C THR A 704 -23.06 -9.92 -8.00
N ASP A 705 -22.79 -8.69 -7.54
CA ASP A 705 -21.42 -8.18 -7.35
C ASP A 705 -20.83 -8.37 -5.94
N ASP A 706 -21.62 -8.78 -4.93
CA ASP A 706 -21.13 -8.84 -3.53
C ASP A 706 -20.87 -10.27 -2.99
N TYR A 707 -21.13 -11.32 -3.79
CA TYR A 707 -20.96 -12.74 -3.38
C TYR A 707 -19.67 -13.42 -3.88
N ARG A 708 -18.79 -12.71 -4.59
CA ARG A 708 -17.51 -13.28 -5.09
C ARG A 708 -16.33 -13.19 -4.12
N ASP A 709 -16.51 -12.58 -2.94
CA ASP A 709 -15.39 -12.21 -2.06
C ASP A 709 -15.05 -13.25 -0.95
N GLU A 710 -15.64 -14.45 -0.94
CA GLU A 710 -15.27 -15.52 0.04
C GLU A 710 -14.77 -16.86 -0.53
N ASP A 711 -14.92 -17.20 -1.81
CA ASP A 711 -14.44 -18.48 -2.36
C ASP A 711 -13.68 -18.33 -3.68
N ALA A 712 -12.40 -17.94 -3.61
CA ALA A 712 -11.45 -18.09 -4.71
C ALA A 712 -9.99 -18.09 -4.23
N VAL A 713 -9.67 -18.84 -3.17
CA VAL A 713 -8.30 -19.30 -2.88
C VAL A 713 -8.37 -20.69 -2.25
N VAL A 714 -8.95 -21.65 -2.97
CA VAL A 714 -8.60 -23.08 -2.88
C VAL A 714 -8.88 -23.67 -4.26
N ILE A 715 -7.82 -23.82 -5.05
CA ILE A 715 -7.38 -25.02 -5.80
C ILE A 715 -6.01 -24.65 -6.38
#